data_AF-A0A3P8K0P1-F1
#
_entry.id   AF-A0A3P8K0P1-F1
#
_cell.length_a   1.000
_cell.length_b   1.000
_cell.length_c   1.000
_cell.angle_alpha   90.00
_cell.angle_beta   90.00
_cell.angle_gamma   90.00
#
_symmetry.space_group_name_H-M   'P 1'
#
loop_
_entity.id
_entity.type
_entity.pdbx_description
1 polymer ?
#
loop_
_entity_poly.entity_id
_entity_poly.type
_entity_poly.pdbx_seq_one_letter_code
_entity_poly.pdbx_strand_id
1 'polypeptide(L)'
;MGRVSNLSLTVRLQTSALEARRGIVRIHPEALAALGLREWDGIELLGARRTAAVVAAAPAGSAPGVALLDELTITNCGLREDATVVISPATVYGAKRVLLRGSALTRNALDGAALRQALLGKVMMPGDSVSLLPRDLGPGTSTADATAQLSRLVGVTWTNELLTVVSVDPSPGPVSVQPNSAVLWADDDGAAVPAAPTTSPGAAVVTFTEEVPEVETPPVRPVADLVGADGAVRRLTEWLSLALDEPELLEKLGAPARLGVLITGPTGGGKATVARSVVAPRPLVELDGALTGALEPQARLERVRGAVSRVREAAAGAAGDPDRPGPGAALLVRDVEALLPATREPVSTMILDELRRAVATPRVALLATTSAPGELDSRLREPDLAERTVTVDLPDAKQREQLLELLLREAPTADLDLHEVALRAPGFVAADLAALCREGALRAAARVVGTDERIAITQPDLLGALGVIRPVSRSATEEVSVGSITLDDVGDMVETKQALTETVLWPLRHPDTFARLGVEPPRGVLLYGPPGCGKTFVVRALAASGQLSVHAVKGAELMNKWVGESEKAVRDLFARARGSAPSLIFLDEVDALAPRRGQSSDSGVGDKVVAALLTELDGAEPLRDVVVLGATNRPDLVDPALLRPGRLERLIFVPPPDAEARAEILKTSSRSIPLADDVNLPALAEQLDGYSAADCSALLREAALTAMRRDLDAATVTAADVEAARQAVRPSLDPAQVADLQAYADRRAT
;
A
#
# COMPACT_ATOMS: atom_id res chain seq x y z
N MET A 1 -27.40 -13.09 -3.27
CA MET A 1 -26.38 -13.67 -2.36
C MET A 1 -25.36 -14.38 -3.23
N GLY A 2 -24.25 -13.71 -3.56
CA GLY A 2 -23.19 -14.30 -4.38
C GLY A 2 -22.52 -15.44 -3.60
N ARG A 3 -22.39 -16.62 -4.21
CA ARG A 3 -21.62 -17.71 -3.63
C ARG A 3 -20.17 -17.23 -3.49
N VAL A 4 -19.69 -17.08 -2.25
CA VAL A 4 -18.27 -16.86 -1.98
C VAL A 4 -17.52 -18.06 -2.55
N SER A 5 -16.61 -17.83 -3.48
CA SER A 5 -15.80 -18.89 -4.08
C SER A 5 -14.86 -19.42 -3.00
N ASN A 6 -15.06 -20.65 -2.55
CA ASN A 6 -14.17 -21.35 -1.62
C ASN A 6 -13.73 -22.69 -2.21
N LEU A 7 -12.59 -23.19 -1.76
CA LEU A 7 -11.98 -24.39 -2.31
C LEU A 7 -11.33 -25.20 -1.19
N SER A 8 -11.63 -26.50 -1.15
CA SER A 8 -11.05 -27.43 -0.19
C SER A 8 -9.80 -28.06 -0.78
N LEU A 9 -8.65 -27.84 -0.13
CA LEU A 9 -7.35 -28.36 -0.56
C LEU A 9 -6.73 -29.24 0.53
N THR A 10 -5.85 -30.15 0.13
CA THR A 10 -5.07 -30.98 1.05
C THR A 10 -3.81 -30.22 1.46
N VAL A 11 -3.57 -30.11 2.77
CA VAL A 11 -2.40 -29.41 3.33
C VAL A 11 -1.15 -30.28 3.20
N ARG A 12 -0.08 -29.71 2.67
CA ARG A 12 1.28 -30.28 2.70
C ARG A 12 2.25 -29.28 3.32
N LEU A 13 3.28 -29.78 4.00
CA LEU A 13 4.27 -28.91 4.62
C LEU A 13 5.18 -28.28 3.55
N GLN A 14 5.32 -26.96 3.60
CA GLN A 14 6.32 -26.22 2.83
C GLN A 14 7.69 -26.38 3.51
N THR A 15 8.62 -27.06 2.84
CA THR A 15 9.97 -27.33 3.39
C THR A 15 10.98 -26.22 3.09
N SER A 16 10.59 -25.20 2.31
CA SER A 16 11.43 -24.06 1.98
C SER A 16 11.72 -23.19 3.22
N ALA A 17 12.95 -23.25 3.72
CA ALA A 17 13.42 -22.41 4.84
C ALA A 17 13.32 -20.91 4.54
N LEU A 18 13.27 -20.54 3.26
CA LEU A 18 13.13 -19.15 2.81
C LEU A 18 11.76 -18.55 3.11
N GLU A 19 10.75 -19.40 3.15
CA GLU A 19 9.33 -19.02 3.23
C GLU A 19 8.71 -19.40 4.57
N ALA A 20 9.46 -20.12 5.41
CA ALA A 20 9.01 -20.53 6.72
C ALA A 20 8.67 -19.33 7.62
N ARG A 21 7.52 -19.45 8.31
CA ARG A 21 7.00 -18.49 9.31
C ARG A 21 6.66 -17.11 8.71
N ARG A 22 6.33 -17.07 7.42
CA ARG A 22 5.95 -15.83 6.72
C ARG A 22 4.45 -15.70 6.50
N GLY A 23 3.67 -16.75 6.74
CA GLY A 23 2.24 -16.74 6.43
C GLY A 23 1.98 -16.70 4.93
N ILE A 24 2.85 -17.36 4.14
CA ILE A 24 2.68 -17.53 2.69
C ILE A 24 2.14 -18.93 2.44
N VAL A 25 1.02 -19.03 1.73
CA VAL A 25 0.40 -20.29 1.33
C VAL A 25 0.54 -20.44 -0.17
N ARG A 26 1.17 -21.52 -0.64
CA ARG A 26 1.28 -21.78 -2.07
C ARG A 26 0.18 -22.73 -2.53
N ILE A 27 -0.57 -22.33 -3.56
CA ILE A 27 -1.59 -23.18 -4.19
C ILE A 27 -1.37 -23.24 -5.69
N HIS A 28 -1.88 -24.28 -6.33
CA HIS A 28 -1.74 -24.44 -7.77
C HIS A 28 -2.36 -23.27 -8.56
N PRO A 29 -1.80 -22.85 -9.71
CA PRO A 29 -2.38 -21.80 -10.55
C PRO A 29 -3.85 -22.02 -10.91
N GLU A 30 -4.30 -23.26 -11.07
CA GLU A 30 -5.73 -23.57 -11.25
C GLU A 30 -6.58 -23.19 -10.04
N ALA A 31 -6.09 -23.47 -8.82
CA ALA A 31 -6.79 -23.13 -7.59
C ALA A 31 -6.84 -21.60 -7.39
N LEU A 32 -5.77 -20.88 -7.75
CA LEU A 32 -5.77 -19.41 -7.81
C LEU A 32 -6.86 -18.90 -8.77
N ALA A 33 -6.89 -19.42 -9.99
CA ALA A 33 -7.87 -19.03 -11.00
C ALA A 33 -9.31 -19.36 -10.59
N ALA A 34 -9.54 -20.54 -10.01
CA ALA A 34 -10.85 -20.98 -9.53
C ALA A 34 -11.39 -20.07 -8.42
N LEU A 35 -10.51 -19.63 -7.51
CA LEU A 35 -10.84 -18.70 -6.42
C LEU A 35 -10.88 -17.23 -6.87
N GLY A 36 -10.43 -16.92 -8.10
CA GLY A 36 -10.29 -15.55 -8.59
C GLY A 36 -9.21 -14.76 -7.86
N LEU A 37 -8.23 -15.46 -7.30
CA LEU A 37 -7.10 -14.92 -6.53
C LEU A 37 -5.88 -14.76 -7.42
N ARG A 38 -5.03 -13.80 -7.08
CA ARG A 38 -3.69 -13.64 -7.64
C ARG A 38 -2.65 -13.86 -6.55
N GLU A 39 -1.39 -13.99 -6.94
CA GLU A 39 -0.32 -14.00 -5.96
C GLU A 39 -0.37 -12.72 -5.12
N TRP A 40 -0.10 -12.90 -3.84
CA TRP A 40 -0.05 -11.90 -2.78
C TRP A 40 -1.40 -11.35 -2.31
N ASP A 41 -2.51 -11.91 -2.82
CA ASP A 41 -3.83 -11.62 -2.27
C ASP A 41 -3.98 -12.23 -0.87
N GLY A 42 -4.74 -11.52 -0.03
CA GLY A 42 -5.13 -12.00 1.28
C GLY A 42 -6.11 -13.16 1.17
N ILE A 43 -5.85 -14.22 1.91
CA ILE A 43 -6.73 -15.37 2.01
C ILE A 43 -7.06 -15.68 3.46
N GLU A 44 -8.26 -16.21 3.64
CA GLU A 44 -8.68 -16.83 4.88
C GLU A 44 -8.54 -18.34 4.74
N LEU A 45 -7.93 -18.94 5.75
CA LEU A 45 -7.76 -20.37 5.90
C LEU A 45 -8.66 -20.85 7.02
N LEU A 46 -9.57 -21.78 6.70
CA LEU A 46 -10.47 -22.39 7.64
C LEU A 46 -10.09 -23.86 7.83
N GLY A 47 -9.50 -24.14 8.99
CA GLY A 47 -9.27 -25.49 9.51
C GLY A 47 -10.11 -25.74 10.77
N ALA A 48 -9.48 -26.29 11.83
CA ALA A 48 -10.09 -26.31 13.16
C ALA A 48 -10.19 -24.91 13.77
N ARG A 49 -9.30 -24.02 13.33
CA ARG A 49 -9.28 -22.60 13.64
C ARG A 49 -9.27 -21.80 12.34
N ARG A 50 -9.76 -20.58 12.42
CA ARG A 50 -9.70 -19.59 11.33
C ARG A 50 -8.40 -18.80 11.49
N THR A 51 -7.59 -18.76 10.44
CA THR A 51 -6.39 -17.92 10.36
C THR A 51 -6.32 -17.27 8.97
N ALA A 52 -5.38 -16.36 8.77
CA ALA A 52 -5.24 -15.60 7.54
C ALA A 52 -3.79 -15.60 7.09
N ALA A 53 -3.62 -15.55 5.79
CA ALA A 53 -2.34 -15.67 5.15
C ALA A 53 -2.37 -14.93 3.81
N VAL A 54 -1.25 -14.98 3.12
CA VAL A 54 -1.09 -14.44 1.78
C VAL A 54 -0.87 -15.61 0.82
N VAL A 55 -1.53 -15.59 -0.34
CA VAL A 55 -1.45 -16.69 -1.30
C VAL A 55 -0.34 -16.46 -2.33
N ALA A 56 0.32 -17.50 -2.83
CA ALA A 56 1.23 -17.43 -3.98
C ALA A 56 1.10 -18.69 -4.85
N ALA A 57 1.62 -18.69 -6.08
CA ALA A 57 1.55 -19.87 -6.94
C ALA A 57 2.49 -20.96 -6.43
N ALA A 58 2.06 -22.22 -6.48
CA ALA A 58 2.91 -23.35 -6.16
C ALA A 58 3.96 -23.62 -7.26
N PRO A 59 5.14 -24.19 -6.91
CA PRO A 59 6.16 -24.56 -7.90
C PRO A 59 5.60 -25.52 -8.96
N ALA A 60 6.20 -25.50 -10.15
CA ALA A 60 5.85 -26.40 -11.25
C ALA A 60 5.94 -27.87 -10.80
N GLY A 61 4.87 -28.65 -11.04
CA GLY A 61 4.74 -30.05 -10.61
C GLY A 61 3.96 -30.26 -9.30
N SER A 62 3.48 -29.20 -8.65
CA SER A 62 2.57 -29.30 -7.51
C SER A 62 1.18 -29.76 -7.96
N ALA A 63 0.51 -30.63 -7.18
CA ALA A 63 -0.83 -31.11 -7.53
C ALA A 63 -1.91 -30.01 -7.35
N PRO A 64 -2.91 -29.90 -8.25
CA PRO A 64 -3.99 -28.91 -8.16
C PRO A 64 -4.77 -28.92 -6.84
N GLY A 65 -4.97 -30.11 -6.26
CA GLY A 65 -5.67 -30.32 -4.99
C GLY A 65 -4.85 -30.09 -3.72
N VAL A 66 -3.63 -29.51 -3.82
CA VAL A 66 -2.70 -29.34 -2.69
C VAL A 66 -2.44 -27.86 -2.38
N ALA A 67 -2.40 -27.55 -1.08
CA ALA A 67 -1.92 -26.28 -0.55
C ALA A 67 -0.64 -26.50 0.29
N LEU A 68 0.44 -25.80 -0.05
CA LEU A 68 1.69 -25.83 0.71
C LEU A 68 1.65 -24.74 1.78
N LEU A 69 1.71 -25.14 3.05
CA LEU A 69 1.67 -24.24 4.20
C LEU A 69 2.95 -24.40 5.04
N ASP A 70 3.43 -23.33 5.64
CA ASP A 70 4.50 -23.43 6.64
C ASP A 70 3.99 -24.00 7.98
N GLU A 71 4.89 -24.47 8.83
CA GLU A 71 4.56 -25.08 10.13
C GLU A 71 3.73 -24.14 11.03
N LEU A 72 4.03 -22.84 11.01
CA LEU A 72 3.34 -21.84 11.82
C LEU A 72 1.90 -21.63 11.35
N THR A 73 1.68 -21.59 10.05
CA THR A 73 0.36 -21.44 9.42
C THR A 73 -0.48 -22.69 9.65
N ILE A 74 0.11 -23.89 9.54
CA ILE A 74 -0.55 -25.15 9.90
C ILE A 74 -1.01 -25.12 11.36
N THR A 75 -0.13 -24.68 12.27
CA THR A 75 -0.43 -24.56 13.70
C THR A 75 -1.53 -23.54 13.98
N ASN A 76 -1.50 -22.38 13.32
CA ASN A 76 -2.52 -21.33 13.45
C ASN A 76 -3.89 -21.78 12.94
N CYS A 77 -3.93 -22.52 11.82
CA CYS A 77 -5.13 -23.19 11.31
C CYS A 77 -5.66 -24.31 12.24
N GLY A 78 -4.84 -24.79 13.17
CA GLY A 78 -5.13 -25.97 13.98
C GLY A 78 -5.24 -27.25 13.14
N LEU A 79 -4.43 -27.35 12.08
CA LEU A 79 -4.43 -28.49 11.16
C LEU A 79 -3.21 -29.39 11.39
N ARG A 80 -3.25 -30.58 10.78
CA ARG A 80 -2.09 -31.47 10.63
C ARG A 80 -1.74 -31.55 9.15
N GLU A 81 -0.53 -32.01 8.85
CA GLU A 81 -0.21 -32.39 7.48
C GLU A 81 -1.23 -33.43 6.98
N ASP A 82 -1.58 -33.36 5.70
CA ASP A 82 -2.60 -34.17 5.02
C ASP A 82 -4.05 -33.91 5.44
N ALA A 83 -4.29 -32.93 6.30
CA ALA A 83 -5.65 -32.48 6.59
C ALA A 83 -6.21 -31.61 5.46
N THR A 84 -7.53 -31.51 5.38
CA THR A 84 -8.21 -30.59 4.47
C THR A 84 -8.25 -29.19 5.06
N VAL A 85 -7.90 -28.18 4.25
CA VAL A 85 -8.09 -26.76 4.54
C VAL A 85 -9.08 -26.16 3.55
N VAL A 86 -10.00 -25.33 4.02
CA VAL A 86 -10.86 -24.53 3.16
C VAL A 86 -10.23 -23.16 2.97
N ILE A 87 -10.02 -22.76 1.72
CA ILE A 87 -9.43 -21.47 1.36
C ILE A 87 -10.50 -20.58 0.72
N SER A 88 -10.53 -19.31 1.11
CA SER A 88 -11.38 -18.29 0.52
C SER A 88 -10.69 -16.92 0.45
N PRO A 89 -11.03 -16.06 -0.53
CA PRO A 89 -10.52 -14.69 -0.58
C PRO A 89 -10.87 -13.87 0.66
N ALA A 90 -9.93 -13.03 1.13
CA ALA A 90 -10.13 -12.19 2.30
C ALA A 90 -9.59 -10.78 2.11
N THR A 91 -10.38 -9.77 2.53
CA THR A 91 -9.92 -8.39 2.61
C THR A 91 -9.05 -8.22 3.85
N VAL A 92 -7.78 -7.87 3.65
CA VAL A 92 -6.81 -7.60 4.74
C VAL A 92 -6.75 -6.09 4.98
N TYR A 93 -7.06 -5.67 6.20
CA TYR A 93 -7.03 -4.27 6.59
C TYR A 93 -5.65 -3.83 7.11
N GLY A 94 -5.32 -2.55 7.05
CA GLY A 94 -4.20 -2.00 7.81
C GLY A 94 -4.52 -1.98 9.30
N ALA A 95 -3.64 -2.56 10.14
CA ALA A 95 -3.87 -2.60 11.58
C ALA A 95 -3.74 -1.19 12.19
N LYS A 96 -4.75 -0.74 12.94
CA LYS A 96 -4.64 0.44 13.81
C LYS A 96 -3.92 0.06 15.10
N ARG A 97 -4.29 -1.08 15.68
CA ARG A 97 -3.72 -1.61 16.93
C ARG A 97 -3.58 -3.13 16.87
N VAL A 98 -2.48 -3.64 17.40
CA VAL A 98 -2.22 -5.07 17.60
C VAL A 98 -1.71 -5.26 19.02
N LEU A 99 -2.37 -6.14 19.79
CA LEU A 99 -1.92 -6.55 21.11
C LEU A 99 -1.28 -7.93 21.03
N LEU A 100 -0.05 -8.03 21.54
CA LEU A 100 0.72 -9.26 21.55
C LEU A 100 0.97 -9.74 22.98
N ARG A 101 1.06 -11.06 23.14
CA ARG A 101 1.50 -11.71 24.38
C ARG A 101 2.80 -12.45 24.14
N GLY A 102 3.74 -12.28 25.07
CA GLY A 102 5.05 -12.92 25.06
C GLY A 102 5.63 -12.99 26.48
N SER A 103 6.78 -13.63 26.60
CA SER A 103 7.50 -13.82 27.86
C SER A 103 7.92 -12.49 28.48
N ALA A 104 8.11 -12.48 29.81
CA ALA A 104 8.60 -11.29 30.51
C ALA A 104 9.97 -10.82 29.98
N LEU A 105 10.83 -11.75 29.55
CA LEU A 105 12.13 -11.41 28.96
C LEU A 105 11.96 -10.61 27.65
N THR A 106 11.11 -11.09 26.75
CA THR A 106 10.87 -10.42 25.46
C THR A 106 10.10 -9.11 25.65
N ARG A 107 9.15 -9.04 26.59
CA ARG A 107 8.45 -7.79 26.94
C ARG A 107 9.37 -6.68 27.46
N ASN A 108 10.44 -7.07 28.15
CA ASN A 108 11.43 -6.14 28.68
C ASN A 108 12.51 -5.76 27.66
N ALA A 109 12.76 -6.63 26.68
CA ALA A 109 13.80 -6.43 25.67
C ALA A 109 13.31 -5.65 24.44
N LEU A 110 12.02 -5.73 24.11
CA LEU A 110 11.46 -5.14 22.89
C LEU A 110 10.34 -4.16 23.22
N ASP A 111 10.49 -2.95 22.70
CA ASP A 111 9.45 -1.93 22.74
C ASP A 111 8.46 -2.07 21.56
N GLY A 112 7.39 -1.28 21.59
CA GLY A 112 6.37 -1.31 20.54
C GLY A 112 6.89 -0.92 19.15
N ALA A 113 7.95 -0.11 19.07
CA ALA A 113 8.55 0.30 17.81
C ALA A 113 9.33 -0.86 17.16
N ALA A 114 10.11 -1.59 17.96
CA ALA A 114 10.83 -2.78 17.52
C ALA A 114 9.87 -3.90 17.07
N LEU A 115 8.78 -4.12 17.83
CA LEU A 115 7.73 -5.07 17.45
C LEU A 115 7.07 -4.71 16.12
N ARG A 116 6.70 -3.43 15.94
CA ARG A 116 6.13 -2.93 14.68
C ARG A 116 7.08 -3.17 13.51
N GLN A 117 8.37 -2.89 13.68
CA GLN A 117 9.37 -3.08 12.63
C GLN A 117 9.54 -4.57 12.27
N ALA A 118 9.55 -5.47 13.26
CA ALA A 118 9.69 -6.91 13.06
C ALA A 118 8.45 -7.58 12.41
N LEU A 119 7.28 -6.98 12.59
CA LEU A 119 6.00 -7.50 12.09
C LEU A 119 5.48 -6.78 10.84
N LEU A 120 6.16 -5.74 10.39
CA LEU A 120 5.75 -4.91 9.25
C LEU A 120 5.38 -5.77 8.03
N GLY A 121 4.16 -5.60 7.53
CA GLY A 121 3.61 -6.31 6.37
C GLY A 121 3.04 -7.71 6.66
N LYS A 122 3.29 -8.31 7.83
CA LYS A 122 2.74 -9.63 8.17
C LYS A 122 1.23 -9.55 8.38
N VAL A 123 0.51 -10.51 7.82
CA VAL A 123 -0.94 -10.69 8.01
C VAL A 123 -1.19 -11.56 9.23
N MET A 124 -2.18 -11.19 10.04
CA MET A 124 -2.52 -11.90 11.27
C MET A 124 -3.97 -11.72 11.68
N MET A 125 -4.46 -12.65 12.51
CA MET A 125 -5.75 -12.60 13.19
C MET A 125 -5.61 -12.86 14.70
N PRO A 126 -6.64 -12.50 15.50
CA PRO A 126 -6.68 -12.83 16.92
C PRO A 126 -6.49 -14.33 17.18
N GLY A 127 -5.58 -14.64 18.07
CA GLY A 127 -5.18 -15.99 18.48
C GLY A 127 -4.04 -16.59 17.66
N ASP A 128 -3.58 -15.96 16.58
CA ASP A 128 -2.46 -16.45 15.79
C ASP A 128 -1.16 -16.41 16.60
N SER A 129 -0.27 -17.37 16.33
CA SER A 129 1.13 -17.29 16.74
C SER A 129 1.93 -16.61 15.64
N VAL A 130 2.76 -15.62 16.00
CA VAL A 130 3.59 -14.83 15.08
C VAL A 130 5.05 -14.89 15.51
N SER A 131 5.97 -14.98 14.55
CA SER A 131 7.41 -14.98 14.80
C SER A 131 8.00 -13.59 14.60
N LEU A 132 8.90 -13.18 15.48
CA LEU A 132 9.69 -11.95 15.35
C LEU A 132 10.96 -12.14 14.51
N LEU A 133 11.38 -13.38 14.24
CA LEU A 133 12.58 -13.67 13.49
C LEU A 133 12.48 -13.24 12.02
N PRO A 134 13.55 -12.67 11.44
CA PRO A 134 13.89 -12.81 10.04
C PRO A 134 14.70 -14.11 9.89
N ARG A 135 14.35 -14.92 8.90
CA ARG A 135 15.09 -16.10 8.41
C ARG A 135 15.92 -16.84 9.49
N ASP A 136 15.34 -17.87 10.10
CA ASP A 136 16.17 -18.96 10.66
C ASP A 136 16.77 -19.74 9.49
N LEU A 137 18.10 -19.76 9.38
CA LEU A 137 18.84 -20.59 8.43
C LEU A 137 18.97 -22.05 8.91
N GLY A 138 17.86 -22.65 9.34
CA GLY A 138 17.76 -24.06 9.70
C GLY A 138 18.65 -24.55 10.87
N PRO A 139 18.45 -25.78 11.35
CA PRO A 139 19.30 -26.38 12.36
C PRO A 139 20.64 -26.83 11.78
N GLY A 140 21.75 -26.30 12.31
CA GLY A 140 23.13 -26.65 11.92
C GLY A 140 24.03 -25.47 11.51
N THR A 141 23.48 -24.27 11.38
CA THR A 141 24.22 -23.06 10.99
C THR A 141 24.72 -22.28 12.22
N SER A 142 25.83 -22.74 12.79
CA SER A 142 26.63 -21.89 13.68
C SER A 142 27.60 -21.06 12.85
N THR A 143 27.21 -19.83 12.49
CA THR A 143 28.20 -18.74 12.38
C THR A 143 27.62 -17.50 13.06
N ALA A 144 28.03 -17.29 14.31
CA ALA A 144 27.72 -16.06 15.05
C ALA A 144 28.08 -14.80 14.25
N ASP A 145 29.05 -14.88 13.33
CA ASP A 145 29.48 -13.79 12.45
C ASP A 145 28.47 -13.43 11.36
N ALA A 146 27.81 -14.39 10.71
CA ALA A 146 26.80 -14.10 9.68
C ALA A 146 25.54 -13.48 10.30
N THR A 147 25.10 -14.02 11.44
CA THR A 147 23.98 -13.46 12.22
C THR A 147 24.33 -12.10 12.83
N ALA A 148 25.57 -11.90 13.31
CA ALA A 148 26.03 -10.61 13.81
C ALA A 148 26.26 -9.56 12.72
N GLN A 149 26.59 -9.96 11.49
CA GLN A 149 26.64 -9.05 10.33
C GLN A 149 25.24 -8.67 9.85
N LEU A 150 24.29 -9.62 9.81
CA LEU A 150 22.89 -9.33 9.49
C LEU A 150 22.21 -8.46 10.57
N SER A 151 22.51 -8.72 11.85
CA SER A 151 22.01 -7.90 12.96
C SER A 151 22.55 -6.46 12.90
N ARG A 152 23.83 -6.28 12.51
CA ARG A 152 24.44 -4.95 12.28
C ARG A 152 23.86 -4.21 11.07
N LEU A 153 23.49 -4.93 10.00
CA LEU A 153 22.87 -4.33 8.81
C LEU A 153 21.38 -3.99 8.98
N VAL A 154 20.68 -4.62 9.95
CA VAL A 154 19.21 -4.55 10.06
C VAL A 154 18.71 -3.91 11.37
N GLY A 155 19.57 -3.76 12.39
CA GLY A 155 19.32 -2.90 13.56
C GLY A 155 18.27 -3.38 14.56
N VAL A 156 18.02 -4.70 14.67
CA VAL A 156 17.04 -5.26 15.63
C VAL A 156 17.65 -6.47 16.35
N THR A 157 17.39 -6.58 17.66
CA THR A 157 17.65 -7.76 18.49
C THR A 157 16.53 -8.79 18.28
N TRP A 158 16.86 -9.90 17.62
CA TRP A 158 15.87 -10.92 17.24
C TRP A 158 15.72 -11.99 18.33
N THR A 159 14.49 -12.43 18.59
CA THR A 159 14.19 -13.56 19.50
C THR A 159 13.48 -14.67 18.74
N ASN A 160 13.78 -15.93 19.08
CA ASN A 160 13.12 -17.12 18.49
C ASN A 160 11.76 -17.43 19.12
N GLU A 161 11.28 -16.56 20.01
CA GLU A 161 10.01 -16.74 20.69
C GLU A 161 8.83 -16.50 19.72
N LEU A 162 7.84 -17.39 19.76
CA LEU A 162 6.55 -17.16 19.11
C LEU A 162 5.66 -16.33 20.04
N LEU A 163 5.16 -15.22 19.54
CA LEU A 163 4.23 -14.36 20.25
C LEU A 163 2.79 -14.71 19.87
N THR A 164 1.85 -14.58 20.79
CA THR A 164 0.42 -14.77 20.50
C THR A 164 -0.26 -13.42 20.24
N VAL A 165 -1.00 -13.31 19.15
CA VAL A 165 -1.87 -12.16 18.87
C VAL A 165 -3.09 -12.24 19.78
N VAL A 166 -3.24 -11.31 20.71
CA VAL A 166 -4.37 -11.27 21.65
C VAL A 166 -5.58 -10.61 20.99
N SER A 167 -5.37 -9.46 20.36
CA SER A 167 -6.41 -8.72 19.68
C SER A 167 -5.85 -7.83 18.58
N VAL A 168 -6.71 -7.47 17.63
CA VAL A 168 -6.40 -6.59 16.50
C VAL A 168 -7.53 -5.57 16.31
N ASP A 169 -7.20 -4.43 15.73
CA ASP A 169 -8.15 -3.39 15.32
C ASP A 169 -7.85 -2.99 13.87
N PRO A 170 -8.78 -3.12 12.91
CA PRO A 170 -10.19 -3.54 13.08
C PRO A 170 -10.38 -5.05 13.32
N SER A 171 -11.37 -5.40 14.15
CA SER A 171 -11.81 -6.79 14.43
C SER A 171 -13.17 -7.06 13.76
N PRO A 172 -13.50 -8.30 13.34
CA PRO A 172 -12.75 -9.56 13.48
C PRO A 172 -11.95 -9.96 12.23
N GLY A 173 -11.76 -9.04 11.28
CA GLY A 173 -11.09 -9.32 10.01
C GLY A 173 -9.57 -9.48 10.13
N PRO A 174 -8.91 -10.06 9.12
CA PRO A 174 -7.46 -10.11 9.07
C PRO A 174 -6.86 -8.73 8.91
N VAL A 175 -5.77 -8.48 9.64
CA VAL A 175 -5.04 -7.22 9.58
C VAL A 175 -3.59 -7.44 9.18
N SER A 176 -2.98 -6.40 8.63
CA SER A 176 -1.55 -6.34 8.34
C SER A 176 -0.91 -5.21 9.14
N VAL A 177 0.27 -5.45 9.73
CA VAL A 177 1.00 -4.40 10.45
C VAL A 177 1.57 -3.40 9.44
N GLN A 178 1.32 -2.12 9.68
CA GLN A 178 1.71 -0.97 8.86
C GLN A 178 2.66 -0.06 9.66
N PRO A 179 3.37 0.90 9.01
CA PRO A 179 4.26 1.82 9.73
C PRO A 179 3.55 2.70 10.77
N ASN A 180 2.25 2.93 10.61
CA ASN A 180 1.40 3.70 11.54
C ASN A 180 0.62 2.81 12.54
N SER A 181 0.81 1.48 12.52
CA SER A 181 0.16 0.59 13.48
C SER A 181 0.72 0.78 14.90
N ALA A 182 -0.14 0.72 15.91
CA ALA A 182 0.28 0.62 17.30
C ALA A 182 0.42 -0.86 17.68
N VAL A 183 1.66 -1.35 17.82
CA VAL A 183 1.92 -2.71 18.31
C VAL A 183 2.32 -2.63 19.78
N LEU A 184 1.56 -3.27 20.64
CA LEU A 184 1.68 -3.15 22.11
C LEU A 184 1.69 -4.54 22.77
N TRP A 185 2.22 -4.59 23.98
CA TRP A 185 2.13 -5.75 24.84
C TRP A 185 0.77 -5.81 25.53
N ALA A 186 0.25 -7.02 25.70
CA ALA A 186 -0.88 -7.32 26.56
C ALA A 186 -0.40 -7.82 27.93
N ASP A 187 -1.17 -7.51 28.97
CA ASP A 187 -1.11 -8.25 30.24
C ASP A 187 -1.85 -9.60 30.14
N ASP A 188 -1.88 -10.29 31.28
CA ASP A 188 -2.56 -11.57 31.43
C ASP A 188 -4.08 -11.43 31.25
N ASP A 189 -4.64 -10.25 31.57
CA ASP A 189 -6.06 -9.89 31.40
C ASP A 189 -6.41 -9.39 29.98
N GLY A 190 -5.40 -9.19 29.11
CA GLY A 190 -5.57 -8.79 27.71
C GLY A 190 -5.65 -7.29 27.48
N ALA A 191 -5.39 -6.46 28.50
CA ALA A 191 -5.31 -5.01 28.39
C ALA A 191 -3.93 -4.57 27.88
N ALA A 192 -3.89 -3.41 27.19
CA ALA A 192 -2.66 -2.87 26.65
C ALA A 192 -1.77 -2.33 27.79
N VAL A 193 -0.54 -2.84 27.88
CA VAL A 193 0.44 -2.39 28.87
C VAL A 193 1.63 -1.76 28.14
N PRO A 194 2.18 -0.63 28.64
CA PRO A 194 3.47 -0.17 28.17
C PRO A 194 4.54 -1.25 28.38
N ALA A 195 5.57 -1.29 27.53
CA ALA A 195 6.76 -2.08 27.83
C ALA A 195 7.25 -1.69 29.23
N ALA A 196 7.53 -2.68 30.09
CA ALA A 196 7.87 -2.40 31.48
C ALA A 196 9.15 -1.55 31.50
N PRO A 197 9.23 -0.47 32.31
CA PRO A 197 10.53 0.10 32.63
C PRO A 197 11.36 -1.00 33.29
N THR A 198 12.64 -1.12 32.94
CA THR A 198 13.56 -2.07 33.54
C THR A 198 13.66 -1.81 35.05
N THR A 199 12.82 -2.46 35.85
CA THR A 199 12.94 -2.50 37.30
C THR A 199 13.45 -3.88 37.69
N SER A 200 14.71 -3.94 38.11
CA SER A 200 15.29 -5.13 38.73
C SER A 200 14.57 -5.46 40.05
N PRO A 201 14.23 -6.72 40.35
CA PRO A 201 13.63 -7.08 41.62
C PRO A 201 14.73 -7.27 42.70
N GLY A 202 14.56 -6.60 43.85
CA GLY A 202 15.09 -7.08 45.14
C GLY A 202 16.39 -6.47 45.67
N ALA A 203 16.23 -5.39 46.44
CA ALA A 203 17.00 -4.96 47.61
C ALA A 203 18.44 -5.49 47.85
N ALA A 204 19.43 -4.63 47.59
CA ALA A 204 20.52 -4.34 48.53
C ALA A 204 21.10 -2.95 48.20
N VAL A 205 21.28 -2.15 49.25
CA VAL A 205 21.76 -0.76 49.21
C VAL A 205 23.14 -0.69 48.54
N VAL A 206 23.21 -0.12 47.33
CA VAL A 206 24.42 0.55 46.82
C VAL A 206 24.01 1.75 45.99
N THR A 207 24.43 2.94 46.43
CA THR A 207 24.37 4.18 45.66
C THR A 207 25.20 4.02 44.39
N PHE A 208 24.54 3.91 43.24
CA PHE A 208 25.12 4.18 41.94
C PHE A 208 24.23 5.19 41.22
N THR A 209 24.86 6.24 40.73
CA THR A 209 24.29 7.28 39.87
C THR A 209 23.44 6.66 38.77
N GLU A 210 22.14 7.01 38.76
CA GLU A 210 21.21 6.64 37.70
C GLU A 210 21.66 7.29 36.38
N GLU A 211 22.35 6.53 35.54
CA GLU A 211 22.25 6.70 34.09
C GLU A 211 21.18 5.73 33.60
N VAL A 212 20.00 6.29 33.35
CA VAL A 212 18.95 5.66 32.55
C VAL A 212 19.56 5.33 31.19
N PRO A 213 19.50 4.08 30.68
CA PRO A 213 19.88 3.83 29.30
C PRO A 213 18.93 4.63 28.41
N GLU A 214 19.46 5.65 27.73
CA GLU A 214 18.73 6.40 26.73
C GLU A 214 18.12 5.43 25.72
N VAL A 215 16.80 5.52 25.53
CA VAL A 215 16.15 4.92 24.37
C VAL A 215 16.87 5.50 23.15
N GLU A 216 17.63 4.65 22.44
CA GLU A 216 18.46 5.04 21.32
C GLU A 216 17.58 5.78 20.30
N THR A 217 17.72 7.10 20.23
CA THR A 217 17.03 7.89 19.21
C THR A 217 17.59 7.45 17.86
N PRO A 218 16.75 7.11 16.88
CA PRO A 218 17.25 6.62 15.59
C PRO A 218 18.21 7.66 15.00
N PRO A 219 19.36 7.23 14.44
CA PRO A 219 20.42 8.13 14.03
C PRO A 219 19.88 9.19 13.07
N VAL A 220 20.20 10.44 13.36
CA VAL A 220 19.82 11.59 12.53
C VAL A 220 20.48 11.43 11.18
N ARG A 221 19.69 11.47 10.10
CA ARG A 221 20.23 11.45 8.74
C ARG A 221 20.67 12.86 8.33
N PRO A 222 21.78 13.00 7.60
CA PRO A 222 22.13 14.25 6.96
C PRO A 222 21.00 14.73 6.05
N VAL A 223 20.77 16.04 6.01
CA VAL A 223 19.76 16.65 5.12
C VAL A 223 20.03 16.30 3.65
N ALA A 224 21.29 16.13 3.26
CA ALA A 224 21.68 15.70 1.91
C ALA A 224 21.19 14.28 1.53
N ASP A 225 20.89 13.44 2.53
CA ASP A 225 20.39 12.09 2.31
C ASP A 225 18.83 12.04 2.28
N LEU A 226 18.15 13.19 2.40
CA LEU A 226 16.69 13.30 2.33
C LEU A 226 16.19 13.47 0.89
N VAL A 227 16.38 12.42 0.09
CA VAL A 227 15.99 12.39 -1.33
C VAL A 227 14.51 12.73 -1.51
N GLY A 228 14.22 13.68 -2.41
CA GLY A 228 12.85 14.08 -2.78
C GLY A 228 12.14 14.99 -1.77
N ALA A 229 12.80 15.38 -0.67
CA ALA A 229 12.23 16.24 0.36
C ALA A 229 12.76 17.69 0.34
N ASP A 230 13.47 18.12 -0.71
CA ASP A 230 14.16 19.42 -0.75
C ASP A 230 13.23 20.61 -0.47
N GLY A 231 12.03 20.61 -1.06
CA GLY A 231 11.03 21.65 -0.86
C GLY A 231 10.48 21.68 0.57
N ALA A 232 10.35 20.52 1.21
CA ALA A 232 9.93 20.38 2.59
C ALA A 232 11.02 20.84 3.56
N VAL A 233 12.25 20.36 3.34
CA VAL A 233 13.45 20.72 4.09
C VAL A 233 13.66 22.23 4.07
N ARG A 234 13.65 22.85 2.89
CA ARG A 234 13.89 24.29 2.74
C ARG A 234 12.89 25.12 3.54
N ARG A 235 11.59 24.87 3.36
CA ARG A 235 10.51 25.60 4.06
C ARG A 235 10.58 25.38 5.57
N LEU A 236 10.78 24.14 6.00
CA LEU A 236 10.85 23.81 7.42
C LEU A 236 12.06 24.45 8.10
N THR A 237 13.22 24.45 7.43
CA THR A 237 14.45 25.10 7.90
C THR A 237 14.24 26.60 8.06
N GLU A 238 13.67 27.26 7.05
CA GLU A 238 13.37 28.70 7.07
C GLU A 238 12.42 29.06 8.22
N TRP A 239 11.31 28.34 8.37
CA TRP A 239 10.34 28.61 9.43
C TRP A 239 10.91 28.38 10.83
N LEU A 240 11.66 27.30 11.02
CA LEU A 240 12.32 27.03 12.30
C LEU A 240 13.35 28.11 12.63
N SER A 241 14.11 28.58 11.64
CA SER A 241 15.09 29.64 11.86
C SER A 241 14.43 30.95 12.28
N LEU A 242 13.38 31.39 11.58
CA LEU A 242 12.64 32.60 11.93
C LEU A 242 11.96 32.51 13.30
N ALA A 243 11.43 31.35 13.68
CA ALA A 243 10.69 31.19 14.93
C ALA A 243 11.59 30.95 16.15
N LEU A 244 12.70 30.22 15.98
CA LEU A 244 13.55 29.77 17.08
C LEU A 244 14.85 30.57 17.20
N ASP A 245 15.46 30.94 16.08
CA ASP A 245 16.78 31.59 16.08
C ASP A 245 16.63 33.12 16.03
N GLU A 246 15.73 33.64 15.18
CA GLU A 246 15.53 35.08 14.91
C GLU A 246 14.11 35.62 15.26
N PRO A 247 13.55 35.34 16.46
CA PRO A 247 12.18 35.71 16.80
C PRO A 247 11.92 37.22 16.77
N GLU A 248 12.94 38.04 17.05
CA GLU A 248 12.86 39.50 17.04
C GLU A 248 12.44 40.08 15.68
N LEU A 249 12.77 39.40 14.57
CA LEU A 249 12.37 39.83 13.24
C LEU A 249 10.85 39.74 13.06
N LEU A 250 10.24 38.67 13.59
CA LEU A 250 8.79 38.49 13.57
C LEU A 250 8.11 39.52 14.48
N GLU A 251 8.67 39.77 15.66
CA GLU A 251 8.13 40.75 16.61
C GLU A 251 8.16 42.18 16.06
N LYS A 252 9.24 42.57 15.38
CA LYS A 252 9.34 43.88 14.69
C LYS A 252 8.30 44.06 13.59
N LEU A 253 7.82 42.97 13.00
CA LEU A 253 6.76 42.95 11.99
C LEU A 253 5.36 42.83 12.62
N GLY A 254 5.24 42.81 13.95
CA GLY A 254 3.97 42.65 14.66
C GLY A 254 3.40 41.23 14.61
N ALA A 255 4.21 40.23 14.26
CA ALA A 255 3.82 38.83 14.21
C ALA A 255 4.33 38.06 15.44
N PRO A 256 3.53 37.15 16.04
CA PRO A 256 4.00 36.31 17.13
C PRO A 256 5.04 35.30 16.62
N ALA A 257 6.13 35.12 17.36
CA ALA A 257 7.16 34.11 17.09
C ALA A 257 6.73 32.69 17.53
N ARG A 258 5.56 32.25 17.06
CA ARG A 258 5.00 30.92 17.31
C ARG A 258 5.12 30.08 16.05
N LEU A 259 5.42 28.80 16.21
CA LEU A 259 5.49 27.87 15.09
C LEU A 259 4.85 26.54 15.44
N GLY A 260 3.78 26.22 14.72
CA GLY A 260 3.37 24.84 14.54
C GLY A 260 3.29 24.49 13.06
N VAL A 261 3.74 23.28 12.73
CA VAL A 261 3.79 22.78 11.36
C VAL A 261 3.20 21.38 11.29
N LEU A 262 2.27 21.19 10.35
CA LEU A 262 1.78 19.88 9.96
C LEU A 262 2.57 19.35 8.76
N ILE A 263 3.30 18.26 8.94
CA ILE A 263 4.03 17.55 7.89
C ILE A 263 3.14 16.42 7.36
N THR A 264 2.69 16.56 6.13
CA THR A 264 1.78 15.63 5.44
C THR A 264 2.56 14.78 4.43
N GLY A 265 1.99 13.66 4.00
CA GLY A 265 2.62 12.76 3.02
C GLY A 265 2.30 11.30 3.28
N PRO A 266 2.68 10.38 2.37
CA PRO A 266 2.32 8.97 2.46
C PRO A 266 2.89 8.31 3.73
N THR A 267 2.23 7.27 4.21
CA THR A 267 2.73 6.41 5.29
C THR A 267 4.07 5.81 4.87
N GLY A 268 5.08 5.85 5.75
CA GLY A 268 6.42 5.36 5.44
C GLY A 268 7.26 6.23 4.49
N GLY A 269 6.75 7.40 4.05
CA GLY A 269 7.47 8.35 3.19
C GLY A 269 8.63 9.12 3.84
N GLY A 270 8.93 8.88 5.12
CA GLY A 270 10.04 9.54 5.81
C GLY A 270 9.73 10.90 6.45
N LYS A 271 8.45 11.26 6.63
CA LYS A 271 8.02 12.52 7.29
C LYS A 271 8.74 12.81 8.61
N ALA A 272 8.78 11.82 9.51
CA ALA A 272 9.47 11.94 10.80
C ALA A 272 10.99 12.07 10.62
N THR A 273 11.57 11.39 9.63
CA THR A 273 13.00 11.50 9.30
C THR A 273 13.34 12.91 8.82
N VAL A 274 12.50 13.52 7.98
CA VAL A 274 12.65 14.92 7.55
C VAL A 274 12.61 15.85 8.75
N ALA A 275 11.60 15.69 9.62
CA ALA A 275 11.48 16.50 10.83
C ALA A 275 12.72 16.41 11.73
N ARG A 276 13.19 15.19 12.04
CA ARG A 276 14.40 14.96 12.85
C ARG A 276 15.64 15.61 12.25
N SER A 277 15.87 15.40 10.96
CA SER A 277 17.08 15.86 10.28
C SER A 277 17.17 17.39 10.22
N VAL A 278 16.03 18.06 10.03
CA VAL A 278 15.97 19.52 10.03
C VAL A 278 16.04 20.10 11.45
N VAL A 279 15.50 19.40 12.45
CA VAL A 279 15.54 19.81 13.86
C VAL A 279 16.89 19.52 14.51
N ALA A 280 17.64 18.53 14.04
CA ALA A 280 18.91 18.02 14.57
C ALA A 280 19.85 19.01 15.30
N PRO A 281 20.06 20.26 14.84
CA PRO A 281 20.84 21.24 15.62
C PRO A 281 20.19 21.66 16.97
N ARG A 282 19.00 21.17 17.32
CA ARG A 282 18.15 21.61 18.43
C ARG A 282 17.66 20.43 19.27
N PRO A 283 17.40 20.64 20.58
CA PRO A 283 16.75 19.62 21.40
C PRO A 283 15.39 19.21 20.83
N LEU A 284 15.17 17.91 20.67
CA LEU A 284 13.94 17.34 20.13
C LEU A 284 13.28 16.41 21.15
N VAL A 285 12.01 16.67 21.46
CA VAL A 285 11.17 15.76 22.23
C VAL A 285 10.20 15.07 21.27
N GLU A 286 10.21 13.74 21.22
CA GLU A 286 9.29 12.97 20.38
C GLU A 286 8.13 12.35 21.17
N LEU A 287 6.97 12.31 20.52
CA LEU A 287 5.79 11.58 20.94
C LEU A 287 5.30 10.71 19.76
N ASP A 288 5.19 9.39 19.96
CA ASP A 288 4.59 8.48 18.97
C ASP A 288 3.06 8.53 19.14
N GLY A 289 2.36 9.11 18.16
CA GLY A 289 0.91 9.29 18.20
C GLY A 289 0.14 7.98 18.14
N ALA A 290 0.65 6.96 17.43
CA ALA A 290 0.02 5.64 17.40
C ALA A 290 0.10 4.96 18.77
N LEU A 291 1.29 4.92 19.38
CA LEU A 291 1.46 4.33 20.71
C LEU A 291 0.71 5.12 21.79
N THR A 292 0.75 6.45 21.74
CA THR A 292 0.11 7.31 22.74
C THR A 292 -1.41 7.31 22.59
N GLY A 293 -1.91 7.35 21.35
CA GLY A 293 -3.34 7.29 21.03
C GLY A 293 -3.98 5.97 21.46
N ALA A 294 -3.24 4.87 21.42
CA ALA A 294 -3.73 3.57 21.84
C ALA A 294 -3.88 3.38 23.37
N LEU A 295 -3.37 4.32 24.18
CA LEU A 295 -3.51 4.32 25.64
C LEU A 295 -4.92 4.75 26.09
N GLU A 296 -5.27 4.36 27.32
CA GLU A 296 -6.44 4.88 28.02
C GLU A 296 -6.42 6.42 28.12
N PRO A 297 -7.59 7.10 28.09
CA PRO A 297 -7.66 8.56 27.96
C PRO A 297 -6.80 9.34 28.96
N GLN A 298 -6.80 8.94 30.24
CA GLN A 298 -6.01 9.62 31.27
C GLN A 298 -4.49 9.46 31.05
N ALA A 299 -4.04 8.24 30.75
CA ALA A 299 -2.63 7.94 30.47
C ALA A 299 -2.15 8.64 29.19
N ARG A 300 -3.00 8.73 28.16
CA ARG A 300 -2.76 9.49 26.93
C ARG A 300 -2.48 10.97 27.25
N LEU A 301 -3.34 11.61 28.06
CA LEU A 301 -3.18 13.01 28.47
C LEU A 301 -1.90 13.23 29.30
N GLU A 302 -1.61 12.35 30.26
CA GLU A 302 -0.40 12.43 31.09
C GLU A 302 0.88 12.29 30.26
N ARG A 303 0.89 11.39 29.26
CA ARG A 303 2.01 11.23 28.32
C ARG A 303 2.26 12.50 27.50
N VAL A 304 1.20 13.16 27.03
CA VAL A 304 1.29 14.45 26.31
C VAL A 304 1.80 15.54 27.25
N ARG A 305 1.26 15.67 28.47
CA ARG A 305 1.74 16.64 29.48
C ARG A 305 3.22 16.47 29.78
N GLY A 306 3.69 15.23 29.96
CA GLY A 306 5.09 14.92 30.19
C GLY A 306 5.99 15.32 29.01
N ALA A 307 5.54 15.13 27.76
CA ALA A 307 6.28 15.59 26.59
C ALA A 307 6.33 17.13 26.49
N VAL A 308 5.21 17.80 26.77
CA VAL A 308 5.13 19.27 26.80
C VAL A 308 6.00 19.86 27.93
N SER A 309 6.07 19.24 29.11
CA SER A 309 6.99 19.70 30.17
C SER A 309 8.44 19.62 29.72
N ARG A 310 8.86 18.46 29.20
CA ARG A 310 10.26 18.23 28.77
C ARG A 310 10.70 19.17 27.65
N VAL A 311 9.85 19.46 26.66
CA VAL A 311 10.25 20.38 25.58
C VAL A 311 10.40 21.82 26.08
N ARG A 312 9.56 22.23 27.04
CA ARG A 312 9.62 23.56 27.65
C ARG A 312 10.85 23.70 28.54
N GLU A 313 11.18 22.65 29.31
CA GLU A 313 12.40 22.56 30.09
C GLU A 313 13.65 22.61 29.19
N ALA A 314 13.65 21.90 28.07
CA ALA A 314 14.73 21.94 27.10
C ALA A 314 14.94 23.35 26.49
N ALA A 315 13.85 24.04 26.13
CA ALA A 315 13.91 25.41 25.64
C ALA A 315 14.40 26.40 26.72
N ALA A 316 13.99 26.21 27.97
CA ALA A 316 14.42 27.04 29.09
C ALA A 316 15.89 26.81 29.45
N GLY A 317 16.36 25.57 29.45
CA GLY A 317 17.76 25.21 29.70
C GLY A 317 18.73 25.77 28.64
N ALA A 318 18.26 25.91 27.40
CA ALA A 318 19.00 26.57 26.34
C ALA A 318 19.13 28.10 26.55
N ALA A 319 18.26 28.74 27.34
CA ALA A 319 18.23 30.19 27.53
C ALA A 319 19.20 30.73 28.61
N GLY A 320 20.17 29.93 29.06
CA GLY A 320 21.04 30.23 30.21
C GLY A 320 21.97 31.46 30.10
N ASP A 321 22.16 32.01 28.90
CA ASP A 321 22.91 33.26 28.66
C ASP A 321 21.99 34.31 27.99
N PRO A 322 21.67 35.44 28.66
CA PRO A 322 20.85 36.51 28.10
C PRO A 322 21.42 37.16 26.83
N ASP A 323 22.75 37.15 26.67
CA ASP A 323 23.43 37.73 25.50
C ASP A 323 23.61 36.71 24.36
N ARG A 324 23.37 35.42 24.64
CA ARG A 324 23.53 34.31 23.70
C ARG A 324 22.49 33.21 23.93
N PRO A 325 21.22 33.49 23.63
CA PRO A 325 20.14 32.57 23.95
C PRO A 325 20.30 31.31 23.07
N GLY A 326 20.36 30.13 23.69
CA GLY A 326 20.68 28.86 23.03
C GLY A 326 19.61 28.37 22.04
N PRO A 327 19.89 27.29 21.30
CA PRO A 327 19.01 26.80 20.25
C PRO A 327 17.64 26.44 20.85
N GLY A 328 16.56 27.03 20.34
CA GLY A 328 15.20 26.71 20.77
C GLY A 328 14.90 25.21 20.65
N ALA A 329 13.80 24.72 21.23
CA ALA A 329 13.46 23.30 21.23
C ALA A 329 12.27 22.98 20.31
N ALA A 330 12.12 21.72 19.93
CA ALA A 330 10.98 21.25 19.16
C ALA A 330 10.30 20.03 19.78
N LEU A 331 8.97 20.00 19.69
CA LEU A 331 8.13 18.84 20.01
C LEU A 331 7.65 18.22 18.70
N LEU A 332 8.04 16.97 18.44
CA LEU A 332 7.57 16.20 17.27
C LEU A 332 6.52 15.17 17.71
N VAL A 333 5.30 15.32 17.21
CA VAL A 333 4.22 14.33 17.35
C VAL A 333 4.11 13.53 16.05
N ARG A 334 4.52 12.26 16.09
CA ARG A 334 4.44 11.36 14.93
C ARG A 334 3.02 10.81 14.78
N ASP A 335 2.56 10.62 13.54
CA ASP A 335 1.25 10.06 13.20
C ASP A 335 0.10 10.61 14.07
N VAL A 336 -0.04 11.94 14.08
CA VAL A 336 -0.89 12.68 15.03
C VAL A 336 -2.38 12.36 14.90
N GLU A 337 -2.83 11.85 13.74
CA GLU A 337 -4.19 11.37 13.53
C GLU A 337 -4.61 10.26 14.50
N ALA A 338 -3.65 9.44 14.97
CA ALA A 338 -3.94 8.40 15.96
C ALA A 338 -4.10 8.97 17.37
N LEU A 339 -3.49 10.12 17.67
CA LEU A 339 -3.62 10.82 18.95
C LEU A 339 -4.88 11.72 18.97
N LEU A 340 -5.16 12.38 17.86
CA LEU A 340 -6.22 13.37 17.66
C LEU A 340 -7.07 13.01 16.42
N PRO A 341 -7.88 11.94 16.48
CA PRO A 341 -8.72 11.54 15.36
C PRO A 341 -9.83 12.57 15.07
N ALA A 342 -10.34 12.56 13.83
CA ALA A 342 -11.45 13.42 13.40
C ALA A 342 -12.73 13.18 14.22
N THR A 343 -12.94 11.93 14.66
CA THR A 343 -13.96 11.59 15.66
C THR A 343 -13.53 12.12 17.01
N ARG A 344 -14.17 13.19 17.47
CA ARG A 344 -13.77 13.91 18.68
C ARG A 344 -14.05 13.09 19.94
N GLU A 345 -13.04 13.00 20.80
CA GLU A 345 -13.16 12.43 22.15
C GLU A 345 -13.09 13.55 23.20
N PRO A 346 -13.66 13.36 24.41
CA PRO A 346 -13.56 14.36 25.49
C PRO A 346 -12.10 14.75 25.82
N VAL A 347 -11.19 13.77 25.79
CA VAL A 347 -9.76 13.98 26.07
C VAL A 347 -9.06 14.80 24.98
N SER A 348 -9.55 14.79 23.74
CA SER A 348 -8.95 15.52 22.61
C SER A 348 -8.85 17.03 22.89
N THR A 349 -9.85 17.62 23.54
CA THR A 349 -9.84 19.04 23.90
C THR A 349 -8.72 19.35 24.90
N MET A 350 -8.53 18.50 25.92
CA MET A 350 -7.46 18.67 26.91
C MET A 350 -6.08 18.49 26.28
N ILE A 351 -5.92 17.55 25.35
CA ILE A 351 -4.67 17.34 24.62
C ILE A 351 -4.34 18.56 23.75
N LEU A 352 -5.32 19.10 23.02
CA LEU A 352 -5.14 20.31 22.22
C LEU A 352 -4.72 21.51 23.09
N ASP A 353 -5.28 21.66 24.28
CA ASP A 353 -4.88 22.73 25.22
C ASP A 353 -3.43 22.58 25.71
N GLU A 354 -2.95 21.36 25.94
CA GLU A 354 -1.53 21.14 26.27
C GLU A 354 -0.61 21.43 25.07
N LEU A 355 -1.02 21.07 23.84
CA LEU A 355 -0.26 21.43 22.64
C LEU A 355 -0.23 22.94 22.39
N ARG A 356 -1.33 23.66 22.65
CA ARG A 356 -1.37 25.14 22.60
C ARG A 356 -0.38 25.76 23.58
N ARG A 357 -0.24 25.18 24.78
CA ARG A 357 0.76 25.64 25.76
C ARG A 357 2.19 25.41 25.27
N ALA A 358 2.46 24.33 24.54
CA ALA A 358 3.75 24.11 23.90
C ALA A 358 4.04 25.21 22.87
N VAL A 359 3.13 25.44 21.91
CA VAL A 359 3.27 26.44 20.84
C VAL A 359 3.35 27.89 21.38
N ALA A 360 2.65 28.17 22.49
CA ALA A 360 2.70 29.48 23.14
C ALA A 360 4.00 29.71 23.94
N THR A 361 4.81 28.68 24.19
CA THR A 361 6.09 28.83 24.90
C THR A 361 7.13 29.46 23.96
N PRO A 362 7.83 30.53 24.37
CA PRO A 362 8.87 31.14 23.55
C PRO A 362 9.94 30.12 23.14
N ARG A 363 10.40 30.20 21.88
CA ARG A 363 11.43 29.31 21.32
C ARG A 363 11.09 27.81 21.43
N VAL A 364 9.80 27.47 21.39
CA VAL A 364 9.31 26.10 21.21
C VAL A 364 8.55 26.01 19.89
N ALA A 365 8.90 25.02 19.06
CA ALA A 365 8.14 24.68 17.85
C ALA A 365 7.38 23.36 18.02
N LEU A 366 6.16 23.29 17.49
CA LEU A 366 5.39 22.04 17.37
C LEU A 366 5.49 21.52 15.93
N LEU A 367 5.97 20.30 15.75
CA LEU A 367 5.92 19.58 14.49
C LEU A 367 4.99 18.38 14.66
N ALA A 368 4.03 18.21 13.76
CA ALA A 368 3.14 17.07 13.77
C ALA A 368 3.19 16.38 12.40
N THR A 369 3.36 15.06 12.34
CA THR A 369 3.31 14.34 11.06
C THR A 369 1.97 13.65 10.90
N THR A 370 1.39 13.65 9.70
CA THR A 370 0.17 12.89 9.41
C THR A 370 0.23 12.25 8.02
N SER A 371 -0.34 11.06 7.91
CA SER A 371 -0.57 10.37 6.63
C SER A 371 -2.00 10.53 6.11
N ALA A 372 -2.94 10.78 7.01
CA ALA A 372 -4.36 10.89 6.73
C ALA A 372 -4.90 12.25 7.21
N PRO A 373 -4.61 13.36 6.50
CA PRO A 373 -5.06 14.69 6.92
C PRO A 373 -6.61 14.80 7.01
N GLY A 374 -7.36 13.97 6.28
CA GLY A 374 -8.82 13.92 6.40
C GLY A 374 -9.33 13.26 7.69
N GLU A 375 -8.52 12.40 8.32
CA GLU A 375 -8.88 11.66 9.55
C GLU A 375 -8.40 12.37 10.83
N LEU A 376 -7.86 13.58 10.71
CA LEU A 376 -7.29 14.36 11.80
C LEU A 376 -8.31 15.37 12.36
N ASP A 377 -8.29 15.62 13.67
CA ASP A 377 -9.09 16.69 14.28
C ASP A 377 -8.74 18.05 13.64
N SER A 378 -9.74 18.64 12.98
CA SER A 378 -9.67 19.94 12.31
C SER A 378 -9.07 21.06 13.17
N ARG A 379 -9.24 21.02 14.50
CA ARG A 379 -8.76 22.05 15.43
C ARG A 379 -7.24 22.12 15.51
N LEU A 380 -6.52 21.06 15.14
CA LEU A 380 -5.06 21.09 15.10
C LEU A 380 -4.52 22.07 14.05
N ARG A 381 -5.33 22.38 13.02
CA ARG A 381 -4.97 23.34 11.96
C ARG A 381 -5.36 24.78 12.27
N GLU A 382 -5.85 25.06 13.48
CA GLU A 382 -6.14 26.43 13.89
C GLU A 382 -4.85 27.29 13.91
N PRO A 383 -4.93 28.61 13.66
CA PRO A 383 -3.76 29.51 13.60
C PRO A 383 -2.87 29.52 14.84
N ASP A 384 -3.40 29.15 16.01
CA ASP A 384 -2.68 29.08 17.28
C ASP A 384 -1.99 27.73 17.54
N LEU A 385 -2.16 26.75 16.63
CA LEU A 385 -1.56 25.42 16.68
C LEU A 385 -0.68 25.17 15.44
N ALA A 386 -1.16 24.44 14.43
CA ALA A 386 -0.38 23.98 13.29
C ALA A 386 -1.05 24.30 11.95
N GLU A 387 -1.28 25.59 11.68
CA GLU A 387 -1.82 26.08 10.41
C GLU A 387 -0.88 25.81 9.22
N ARG A 388 0.43 25.96 9.42
CA ARG A 388 1.40 25.81 8.33
C ARG A 388 1.54 24.35 7.96
N THR A 389 1.46 24.05 6.66
CA THR A 389 1.59 22.68 6.15
C THR A 389 2.77 22.54 5.20
N VAL A 390 3.51 21.45 5.37
CA VAL A 390 4.54 20.98 4.44
C VAL A 390 4.18 19.57 4.01
N THR A 391 4.49 19.23 2.76
CA THR A 391 4.21 17.90 2.20
C THR A 391 5.52 17.23 1.83
N VAL A 392 5.64 15.96 2.19
CA VAL A 392 6.65 15.02 1.69
C VAL A 392 5.94 14.14 0.68
N ASP A 393 6.32 14.26 -0.58
CA ASP A 393 5.64 13.57 -1.68
C ASP A 393 6.11 12.11 -1.83
N LEU A 394 5.44 11.35 -2.70
CA LEU A 394 5.92 10.01 -3.07
C LEU A 394 7.17 10.13 -3.93
N PRO A 395 8.18 9.25 -3.74
CA PRO A 395 9.40 9.33 -4.53
C PRO A 395 9.16 8.90 -5.98
N ASP A 396 9.64 9.71 -6.94
CA ASP A 396 9.67 9.35 -8.36
C ASP A 396 10.69 8.24 -8.66
N ALA A 397 10.77 7.76 -9.90
CA ALA A 397 11.68 6.66 -10.26
C ALA A 397 13.16 6.98 -9.96
N LYS A 398 13.61 8.21 -10.26
CA LYS A 398 14.99 8.65 -10.01
C LYS A 398 15.27 8.78 -8.52
N GLN A 399 14.31 9.31 -7.76
CA GLN A 399 14.39 9.40 -6.31
C GLN A 399 14.40 8.02 -5.66
N ARG A 400 13.63 7.06 -6.16
CA ARG A 400 13.67 5.66 -5.69
C ARG A 400 15.03 5.01 -5.96
N GLU A 401 15.62 5.25 -7.13
CA GLU A 401 16.98 4.80 -7.46
C GLU A 401 18.00 5.36 -6.47
N GLN A 402 17.99 6.67 -6.21
CA GLN A 402 18.86 7.32 -5.23
C GLN A 402 18.63 6.81 -3.79
N LEU A 403 17.38 6.55 -3.42
CA LEU A 403 17.05 5.94 -2.11
C LEU A 403 17.60 4.52 -2.00
N LEU A 404 17.53 3.71 -3.06
CA LEU A 404 18.12 2.37 -3.11
C LEU A 404 19.66 2.43 -2.97
N GLU A 405 20.32 3.35 -3.68
CA GLU A 405 21.75 3.61 -3.54
C GLU A 405 22.13 3.94 -2.09
N LEU A 406 21.37 4.83 -1.44
CA LEU A 406 21.58 5.19 -0.04
C LEU A 406 21.36 4.02 0.92
N LEU A 407 20.32 3.21 0.70
CA LEU A 407 19.98 2.06 1.54
C LEU A 407 20.97 0.90 1.38
N LEU A 408 21.60 0.77 0.22
CA LEU A 408 22.56 -0.29 -0.10
C LEU A 408 24.02 0.15 0.04
N ARG A 409 24.29 1.41 0.41
CA ARG A 409 25.64 2.00 0.50
C ARG A 409 26.62 1.16 1.33
N GLU A 410 26.16 0.58 2.43
CA GLU A 410 26.99 -0.23 3.35
C GLU A 410 26.83 -1.75 3.13
N ALA A 411 25.95 -2.16 2.22
CA ALA A 411 25.68 -3.57 1.95
C ALA A 411 26.66 -4.13 0.90
N PRO A 412 27.13 -5.39 1.05
CA PRO A 412 27.87 -6.05 -0.01
C PRO A 412 26.94 -6.31 -1.20
N THR A 413 27.27 -5.79 -2.37
CA THR A 413 26.48 -5.89 -3.60
C THR A 413 27.34 -6.40 -4.76
N ALA A 414 26.71 -7.05 -5.74
CA ALA A 414 27.35 -7.51 -6.97
C ALA A 414 26.37 -7.34 -8.14
N ASP A 415 26.82 -6.66 -9.20
CA ASP A 415 26.09 -6.48 -10.47
C ASP A 415 24.61 -6.09 -10.29
N LEU A 416 24.37 -4.85 -9.82
CA LEU A 416 23.02 -4.30 -9.63
C LEU A 416 22.70 -3.22 -10.66
N ASP A 417 21.52 -3.33 -11.26
CA ASP A 417 20.87 -2.25 -12.00
C ASP A 417 19.72 -1.70 -11.13
N LEU A 418 20.02 -0.66 -10.34
CA LEU A 418 19.06 -0.04 -9.44
C LEU A 418 18.00 0.78 -10.19
N HIS A 419 18.32 1.25 -11.40
CA HIS A 419 17.37 1.94 -12.26
C HIS A 419 16.23 1.00 -12.66
N GLU A 420 16.55 -0.23 -13.06
CA GLU A 420 15.55 -1.26 -13.37
C GLU A 420 14.65 -1.56 -12.15
N VAL A 421 15.25 -1.72 -10.96
CA VAL A 421 14.51 -1.98 -9.71
C VAL A 421 13.58 -0.81 -9.38
N ALA A 422 14.07 0.43 -9.51
CA ALA A 422 13.29 1.63 -9.23
C ALA A 422 12.12 1.84 -10.21
N LEU A 423 12.31 1.50 -11.49
CA LEU A 423 11.25 1.49 -12.50
C LEU A 423 10.16 0.47 -12.18
N ARG A 424 10.53 -0.69 -11.62
CA ARG A 424 9.59 -1.76 -11.23
C ARG A 424 9.01 -1.61 -9.81
N ALA A 425 9.33 -0.52 -9.11
CA ALA A 425 8.85 -0.22 -7.76
C ALA A 425 7.92 1.02 -7.68
N PRO A 426 6.94 1.21 -8.58
CA PRO A 426 6.07 2.38 -8.56
C PRO A 426 5.26 2.47 -7.26
N GLY A 427 5.21 3.66 -6.67
CA GLY A 427 4.50 3.91 -5.42
C GLY A 427 5.22 3.37 -4.18
N PHE A 428 6.37 2.71 -4.29
CA PHE A 428 7.18 2.35 -3.13
C PHE A 428 7.65 3.62 -2.42
N VAL A 429 7.41 3.71 -1.12
CA VAL A 429 8.00 4.74 -0.26
C VAL A 429 9.38 4.30 0.26
N ALA A 430 10.12 5.20 0.91
CA ALA A 430 11.40 4.89 1.53
C ALA A 430 11.35 3.66 2.47
N ALA A 431 10.25 3.50 3.24
CA ALA A 431 10.06 2.32 4.09
C ALA A 431 9.91 1.01 3.29
N ASP A 432 9.26 1.05 2.13
CA ASP A 432 9.06 -0.11 1.25
C ASP A 432 10.38 -0.50 0.59
N LEU A 433 11.15 0.48 0.10
CA LEU A 433 12.48 0.25 -0.45
C LEU A 433 13.44 -0.32 0.60
N ALA A 434 13.35 0.16 1.84
CA ALA A 434 14.12 -0.42 2.93
C ALA A 434 13.70 -1.88 3.20
N ALA A 435 12.40 -2.19 3.14
CA ALA A 435 11.90 -3.57 3.25
C ALA A 435 12.37 -4.45 2.07
N LEU A 436 12.38 -3.89 0.87
CA LEU A 436 12.89 -4.52 -0.34
C LEU A 436 14.37 -4.88 -0.21
N CYS A 437 15.22 -3.94 0.22
CA CYS A 437 16.64 -4.19 0.44
C CYS A 437 16.86 -5.24 1.54
N ARG A 438 16.08 -5.20 2.62
CA ARG A 438 16.12 -6.23 3.67
C ARG A 438 15.77 -7.61 3.11
N GLU A 439 14.71 -7.73 2.31
CA GLU A 439 14.33 -9.00 1.70
C GLU A 439 15.37 -9.49 0.67
N GLY A 440 15.98 -8.57 -0.09
CA GLY A 440 17.09 -8.86 -0.99
C GLY A 440 18.33 -9.38 -0.24
N ALA A 441 18.72 -8.73 0.85
CA ALA A 441 19.82 -9.19 1.71
C ALA A 441 19.55 -10.58 2.28
N LEU A 442 18.32 -10.83 2.72
CA LEU A 442 17.92 -12.12 3.21
C LEU A 442 17.99 -13.19 2.08
N ARG A 443 17.59 -12.86 0.84
CA ARG A 443 17.72 -13.75 -0.35
C ARG A 443 19.16 -14.08 -0.68
N ALA A 444 20.03 -13.08 -0.66
CA ALA A 444 21.46 -13.27 -0.84
C ALA A 444 22.05 -14.20 0.23
N ALA A 445 21.72 -13.97 1.52
CA ALA A 445 22.19 -14.81 2.60
C ALA A 445 21.79 -16.27 2.40
N ALA A 446 20.54 -16.51 1.97
CA ALA A 446 20.06 -17.85 1.75
C ALA A 446 20.64 -18.57 0.55
N ARG A 447 20.98 -17.86 -0.52
CA ARG A 447 21.70 -18.44 -1.67
C ARG A 447 23.03 -19.05 -1.22
N VAL A 448 23.72 -18.37 -0.30
CA VAL A 448 25.06 -18.71 0.14
C VAL A 448 25.07 -19.78 1.24
N VAL A 449 23.91 -20.13 1.82
CA VAL A 449 23.81 -21.15 2.88
C VAL A 449 24.29 -22.50 2.39
N GLY A 450 25.27 -23.07 3.10
CA GLY A 450 25.89 -24.34 2.75
C GLY A 450 26.99 -24.24 1.68
N THR A 451 27.37 -23.02 1.30
CA THR A 451 28.45 -22.72 0.35
C THR A 451 29.54 -21.87 1.00
N ASP A 452 30.76 -21.90 0.44
CA ASP A 452 31.88 -21.04 0.87
C ASP A 452 31.87 -19.66 0.18
N GLU A 453 30.79 -19.30 -0.52
CA GLU A 453 30.69 -18.02 -1.23
C GLU A 453 30.55 -16.83 -0.25
N ARG A 454 30.93 -15.62 -0.69
CA ARG A 454 30.71 -14.41 0.10
C ARG A 454 29.29 -13.90 -0.12
N ILE A 455 28.63 -13.47 0.95
CA ILE A 455 27.29 -12.88 0.88
C ILE A 455 27.37 -11.54 0.15
N ALA A 456 26.70 -11.44 -1.00
CA ALA A 456 26.51 -10.21 -1.75
C ALA A 456 25.12 -10.19 -2.38
N ILE A 457 24.45 -9.03 -2.34
CA ILE A 457 23.13 -8.82 -2.95
C ILE A 457 23.30 -8.66 -4.46
N THR A 458 22.54 -9.46 -5.21
CA THR A 458 22.56 -9.48 -6.69
C THR A 458 21.21 -9.07 -7.28
N GLN A 459 21.17 -8.78 -8.58
CA GLN A 459 19.94 -8.33 -9.26
C GLN A 459 18.74 -9.30 -9.03
N PRO A 460 18.90 -10.64 -9.15
CA PRO A 460 17.80 -11.57 -8.88
C PRO A 460 17.26 -11.52 -7.45
N ASP A 461 18.07 -11.12 -6.47
CA ASP A 461 17.64 -11.01 -5.07
C ASP A 461 16.65 -9.85 -4.89
N LEU A 462 16.95 -8.69 -5.49
CA LEU A 462 16.08 -7.51 -5.45
C LEU A 462 14.84 -7.70 -6.31
N LEU A 463 14.97 -8.27 -7.52
CA LEU A 463 13.82 -8.58 -8.37
C LEU A 463 12.90 -9.63 -7.72
N GLY A 464 13.47 -10.64 -7.07
CA GLY A 464 12.70 -11.60 -6.30
C GLY A 464 12.01 -10.97 -5.08
N ALA A 465 12.65 -9.98 -4.44
CA ALA A 465 12.06 -9.24 -3.33
C ALA A 465 10.87 -8.37 -3.78
N LEU A 466 10.90 -7.79 -4.99
CA LEU A 466 9.77 -7.02 -5.54
C LEU A 466 8.50 -7.85 -5.68
N GLY A 467 8.64 -9.16 -5.90
CA GLY A 467 7.50 -10.07 -5.93
C GLY A 467 6.82 -10.22 -4.57
N VAL A 468 7.54 -10.04 -3.45
CA VAL A 468 7.02 -10.30 -2.09
C VAL A 468 6.62 -9.01 -1.36
N ILE A 469 7.35 -7.92 -1.59
CA ILE A 469 7.13 -6.66 -0.88
C ILE A 469 6.00 -5.89 -1.56
N ARG A 470 4.92 -5.64 -0.81
CA ARG A 470 3.82 -4.78 -1.25
C ARG A 470 4.10 -3.33 -0.82
N PRO A 471 3.91 -2.34 -1.69
CA PRO A 471 4.06 -0.93 -1.31
C PRO A 471 2.97 -0.48 -0.34
N VAL A 472 3.36 0.25 0.70
CA VAL A 472 2.46 0.77 1.75
C VAL A 472 1.51 1.84 1.19
N SER A 473 1.89 2.56 0.12
CA SER A 473 0.98 3.48 -0.57
C SER A 473 -0.27 2.79 -1.14
N ARG A 474 -0.21 1.46 -1.33
CA ARG A 474 -1.29 0.62 -1.91
C ARG A 474 -2.00 -0.27 -0.90
N SER A 475 -1.72 -0.14 0.40
CA SER A 475 -2.32 -1.00 1.45
C SER A 475 -3.54 -0.38 2.15
N ALA A 476 -3.80 0.93 1.98
CA ALA A 476 -4.82 1.67 2.74
C ALA A 476 -6.19 1.83 2.04
N THR A 477 -6.31 1.51 0.75
CA THR A 477 -7.58 1.58 0.01
C THR A 477 -7.92 0.24 -0.62
N GLU A 478 -9.21 -0.11 -0.64
CA GLU A 478 -9.76 -1.17 -1.50
C GLU A 478 -9.61 -0.73 -2.96
N GLU A 479 -8.38 -0.69 -3.45
CA GLU A 479 -8.16 -0.58 -4.88
C GLU A 479 -8.33 -1.94 -5.50
N VAL A 480 -9.07 -1.93 -6.61
CA VAL A 480 -9.06 -2.96 -7.62
C VAL A 480 -7.65 -3.52 -7.74
N SER A 481 -7.44 -4.81 -7.44
CA SER A 481 -6.14 -5.46 -7.53
C SER A 481 -5.54 -5.19 -8.92
N VAL A 482 -4.59 -4.28 -8.96
CA VAL A 482 -3.76 -4.04 -10.15
C VAL A 482 -2.87 -5.26 -10.23
N GLY A 483 -3.19 -6.13 -11.19
CA GLY A 483 -2.68 -7.49 -11.26
C GLY A 483 -1.22 -7.58 -11.68
N SER A 484 -0.78 -8.81 -11.91
CA SER A 484 0.44 -9.18 -12.62
C SER A 484 0.25 -9.24 -14.14
N ILE A 485 -0.95 -8.95 -14.64
CA ILE A 485 -1.31 -9.06 -16.06
C ILE A 485 -0.71 -7.88 -16.78
N THR A 486 0.35 -8.06 -17.56
CA THR A 486 0.91 -6.97 -18.35
C THR A 486 0.08 -6.72 -19.62
N LEU A 487 0.35 -5.63 -20.34
CA LEU A 487 -0.26 -5.41 -21.66
C LEU A 487 0.02 -6.59 -22.62
N ASP A 488 1.11 -7.32 -22.44
CA ASP A 488 1.46 -8.50 -23.22
C ASP A 488 0.59 -9.73 -22.89
N ASP A 489 -0.03 -9.73 -21.71
CA ASP A 489 -0.94 -10.78 -21.24
C ASP A 489 -2.42 -10.48 -21.55
N VAL A 490 -2.72 -9.37 -22.22
CA VAL A 490 -4.06 -9.13 -22.75
C VAL A 490 -4.13 -9.79 -24.12
N GLY A 491 -4.90 -10.86 -24.29
CA GLY A 491 -5.15 -11.42 -25.62
C GLY A 491 -5.89 -10.39 -26.49
N ASP A 492 -5.50 -10.26 -27.76
CA ASP A 492 -6.12 -9.34 -28.74
C ASP A 492 -6.01 -7.84 -28.37
N MET A 493 -6.78 -6.95 -29.02
CA MET A 493 -6.85 -5.51 -28.84
C MET A 493 -5.61 -4.76 -29.31
N VAL A 494 -4.99 -5.20 -30.41
CA VAL A 494 -3.76 -4.60 -30.95
C VAL A 494 -3.90 -3.08 -31.13
N GLU A 495 -4.98 -2.64 -31.78
CA GLU A 495 -5.24 -1.22 -32.03
C GLU A 495 -5.51 -0.45 -30.73
N THR A 496 -6.33 -1.00 -29.83
CA THR A 496 -6.63 -0.36 -28.53
C THR A 496 -5.37 -0.24 -27.67
N LYS A 497 -4.54 -1.28 -27.62
CA LYS A 497 -3.27 -1.28 -26.89
C LYS A 497 -2.30 -0.27 -27.44
N GLN A 498 -2.18 -0.21 -28.77
CA GLN A 498 -1.34 0.79 -29.42
C GLN A 498 -1.84 2.19 -29.08
N ALA A 499 -3.13 2.46 -29.26
CA ALA A 499 -3.72 3.76 -28.94
C ALA A 499 -3.51 4.14 -27.47
N LEU A 500 -3.70 3.22 -26.52
CA LEU A 500 -3.45 3.47 -25.09
C LEU A 500 -1.95 3.67 -24.79
N THR A 501 -1.07 2.94 -25.46
CA THR A 501 0.39 3.11 -25.31
C THR A 501 0.81 4.50 -25.77
N GLU A 502 0.33 4.94 -26.93
CA GLU A 502 0.65 6.25 -27.51
C GLU A 502 0.05 7.41 -26.70
N THR A 503 -1.17 7.24 -26.18
CA THR A 503 -1.92 8.31 -25.52
C THR A 503 -1.69 8.39 -24.02
N VAL A 504 -1.33 7.27 -23.38
CA VAL A 504 -1.14 7.20 -21.92
C VAL A 504 0.33 6.95 -21.56
N LEU A 505 0.96 5.91 -22.12
CA LEU A 505 2.32 5.53 -21.70
C LEU A 505 3.38 6.47 -22.24
N TRP A 506 3.34 6.85 -23.52
CA TRP A 506 4.37 7.70 -24.11
C TRP A 506 4.51 9.06 -23.43
N PRO A 507 3.42 9.80 -23.12
CA PRO A 507 3.52 11.05 -22.35
C PRO A 507 4.22 10.86 -21.00
N LEU A 508 3.90 9.77 -20.30
CA LEU A 508 4.43 9.48 -18.96
C LEU A 508 5.87 8.95 -18.99
N ARG A 509 6.26 8.24 -20.06
CA ARG A 509 7.60 7.63 -20.21
C ARG A 509 8.62 8.55 -20.88
N HIS A 510 8.15 9.44 -21.74
CA HIS A 510 9.01 10.27 -22.58
C HIS A 510 8.64 11.77 -22.53
N PRO A 511 8.44 12.37 -21.34
CA PRO A 511 8.00 13.76 -21.23
C PRO A 511 8.96 14.75 -21.91
N ASP A 512 10.28 14.51 -21.82
CA ASP A 512 11.31 15.32 -22.49
C ASP A 512 11.17 15.30 -24.02
N THR A 513 10.72 14.17 -24.60
CA THR A 513 10.52 14.06 -26.05
C THR A 513 9.33 14.89 -26.49
N PHE A 514 8.23 14.86 -25.75
CA PHE A 514 7.07 15.71 -26.00
C PHE A 514 7.42 17.20 -25.87
N ALA A 515 8.15 17.57 -24.81
CA ALA A 515 8.60 18.94 -24.59
C ALA A 515 9.52 19.43 -25.73
N ARG A 516 10.46 18.61 -26.19
CA ARG A 516 11.36 18.93 -27.32
C ARG A 516 10.63 19.06 -28.65
N LEU A 517 9.60 18.26 -28.87
CA LEU A 517 8.79 18.29 -30.10
C LEU A 517 7.72 19.40 -30.07
N GLY A 518 7.49 20.05 -28.91
CA GLY A 518 6.46 21.08 -28.76
C GLY A 518 5.04 20.53 -28.88
N VAL A 519 4.84 19.25 -28.61
CA VAL A 519 3.54 18.58 -28.68
C VAL A 519 2.94 18.53 -27.29
N GLU A 520 1.73 19.06 -27.13
CA GLU A 520 0.98 18.88 -25.87
C GLU A 520 0.44 17.45 -25.79
N PRO A 521 0.76 16.70 -24.71
CA PRO A 521 0.19 15.38 -24.52
C PRO A 521 -1.32 15.48 -24.22
N PRO A 522 -2.12 14.50 -24.65
CA PRO A 522 -3.55 14.50 -24.40
C PRO A 522 -3.83 14.41 -22.89
N ARG A 523 -4.75 15.24 -22.40
CA ARG A 523 -5.04 15.31 -20.95
C ARG A 523 -5.92 14.18 -20.45
N GLY A 524 -6.75 13.62 -21.33
CA GLY A 524 -7.63 12.55 -20.95
C GLY A 524 -8.17 11.71 -22.10
N VAL A 525 -8.45 10.45 -21.75
CA VAL A 525 -8.88 9.40 -22.66
C VAL A 525 -10.21 8.83 -22.17
N LEU A 526 -11.16 8.59 -23.07
CA LEU A 526 -12.38 7.84 -22.79
C LEU A 526 -12.36 6.51 -23.55
N LEU A 527 -12.28 5.40 -22.83
CA LEU A 527 -12.54 4.06 -23.34
C LEU A 527 -14.04 3.78 -23.33
N TYR A 528 -14.59 3.36 -24.47
CA TYR A 528 -15.99 2.93 -24.55
C TYR A 528 -16.17 1.73 -25.46
N GLY A 529 -17.21 0.94 -25.21
CA GLY A 529 -17.47 -0.29 -25.94
C GLY A 529 -18.42 -1.21 -25.18
N PRO A 530 -18.80 -2.36 -25.76
CA PRO A 530 -19.77 -3.28 -25.15
C PRO A 530 -19.29 -3.80 -23.78
N PRO A 531 -20.22 -4.16 -22.87
CA PRO A 531 -19.85 -4.77 -21.60
C PRO A 531 -19.06 -6.08 -21.82
N GLY A 532 -18.19 -6.43 -20.89
CA GLY A 532 -17.41 -7.68 -20.96
C GLY A 532 -16.27 -7.70 -21.99
N CYS A 533 -16.08 -6.65 -22.81
CA CYS A 533 -15.00 -6.58 -23.82
C CYS A 533 -13.68 -6.02 -23.25
N GLY A 534 -13.39 -6.21 -21.97
CA GLY A 534 -12.06 -5.96 -21.41
C GLY A 534 -11.59 -4.49 -21.26
N LYS A 535 -12.48 -3.48 -21.31
CA LYS A 535 -12.11 -2.07 -21.02
C LYS A 535 -11.39 -1.89 -19.68
N THR A 536 -12.02 -2.35 -18.60
CA THR A 536 -11.43 -2.34 -17.26
C THR A 536 -10.19 -3.25 -17.20
N PHE A 537 -10.17 -4.33 -17.98
CA PHE A 537 -9.08 -5.30 -17.98
C PHE A 537 -7.79 -4.74 -18.64
N VAL A 538 -7.90 -4.09 -19.80
CA VAL A 538 -6.75 -3.47 -20.49
C VAL A 538 -6.16 -2.32 -19.67
N VAL A 539 -6.98 -1.55 -18.96
CA VAL A 539 -6.50 -0.49 -18.06
C VAL A 539 -5.80 -1.09 -16.85
N ARG A 540 -6.34 -2.16 -16.26
CA ARG A 540 -5.63 -2.90 -15.20
C ARG A 540 -4.30 -3.46 -15.71
N ALA A 541 -4.24 -3.89 -16.97
CA ALA A 541 -3.01 -4.42 -17.55
C ALA A 541 -1.96 -3.32 -17.82
N LEU A 542 -2.43 -2.15 -18.24
CA LEU A 542 -1.63 -0.93 -18.34
C LEU A 542 -1.05 -0.53 -16.98
N ALA A 543 -1.88 -0.59 -15.93
CA ALA A 543 -1.51 -0.31 -14.55
C ALA A 543 -0.47 -1.31 -13.99
N ALA A 544 -0.62 -2.58 -14.36
CA ALA A 544 0.23 -3.69 -13.95
C ALA A 544 1.62 -3.71 -14.61
N SER A 545 1.83 -2.93 -15.69
CA SER A 545 3.16 -2.73 -16.28
C SER A 545 4.21 -2.24 -15.27
N GLY A 546 3.75 -1.71 -14.13
CA GLY A 546 4.62 -1.31 -13.03
C GLY A 546 5.32 0.01 -13.31
N GLN A 547 4.93 0.77 -14.32
CA GLN A 547 5.67 1.97 -14.73
C GLN A 547 5.08 3.28 -14.21
N LEU A 548 3.88 3.25 -13.63
CA LEU A 548 3.15 4.44 -13.16
C LEU A 548 2.22 4.10 -11.98
N SER A 549 1.86 5.11 -11.19
CA SER A 549 0.91 4.95 -10.09
C SER A 549 -0.53 5.00 -10.63
N VAL A 550 -1.42 4.10 -10.18
CA VAL A 550 -2.80 4.04 -10.70
C VAL A 550 -3.79 4.26 -9.59
N HIS A 551 -4.64 5.27 -9.75
CA HIS A 551 -5.70 5.64 -8.83
C HIS A 551 -7.02 5.26 -9.47
N ALA A 552 -7.56 4.09 -9.11
CA ALA A 552 -8.76 3.55 -9.73
C ALA A 552 -9.99 3.78 -8.85
N VAL A 553 -11.04 4.35 -9.42
CA VAL A 553 -12.32 4.55 -8.74
C VAL A 553 -13.48 4.17 -9.66
N LYS A 554 -14.46 3.43 -9.13
CA LYS A 554 -15.73 3.20 -9.82
C LYS A 554 -16.71 4.34 -9.53
N GLY A 555 -17.38 4.85 -10.55
CA GLY A 555 -18.31 5.97 -10.45
C GLY A 555 -19.39 5.76 -9.38
N ALA A 556 -19.98 4.55 -9.33
CA ALA A 556 -20.98 4.20 -8.33
C ALA A 556 -20.45 4.20 -6.88
N GLU A 557 -19.18 3.85 -6.66
CA GLU A 557 -18.59 3.79 -5.31
C GLU A 557 -18.33 5.20 -4.76
N LEU A 558 -17.91 6.13 -5.61
CA LEU A 558 -17.64 7.52 -5.22
C LEU A 558 -18.94 8.28 -4.87
N MET A 559 -20.05 7.92 -5.50
CA MET A 559 -21.38 8.47 -5.22
C MET A 559 -21.99 7.91 -3.92
N ASN A 560 -21.81 6.62 -3.63
CA ASN A 560 -22.48 5.94 -2.51
C ASN A 560 -21.73 5.99 -1.18
N LYS A 561 -20.39 5.91 -1.17
CA LYS A 561 -19.61 5.87 0.08
C LYS A 561 -19.60 7.23 0.82
N TRP A 562 -19.97 8.33 0.16
CA TRP A 562 -19.77 9.70 0.65
C TRP A 562 -20.99 10.61 0.44
N VAL A 563 -22.15 10.21 0.97
CA VAL A 563 -23.35 11.08 0.95
C VAL A 563 -23.05 12.40 1.67
N GLY A 564 -22.84 13.47 0.89
CA GLY A 564 -22.49 14.82 1.38
C GLY A 564 -21.02 15.24 1.23
N GLU A 565 -20.10 14.33 0.90
CA GLU A 565 -18.66 14.60 0.73
C GLU A 565 -18.08 14.16 -0.64
N SER A 566 -18.89 13.68 -1.59
CA SER A 566 -18.41 13.21 -2.90
C SER A 566 -17.57 14.23 -3.69
N GLU A 567 -17.83 15.53 -3.57
CA GLU A 567 -16.99 16.57 -4.20
C GLU A 567 -15.57 16.58 -3.63
N LYS A 568 -15.44 16.49 -2.31
CA LYS A 568 -14.15 16.45 -1.62
C LYS A 568 -13.39 15.18 -2.01
N ALA A 569 -14.07 14.04 -2.14
CA ALA A 569 -13.47 12.80 -2.59
C ALA A 569 -12.86 12.90 -4.00
N VAL A 570 -13.49 13.63 -4.93
CA VAL A 570 -12.91 13.92 -6.26
C VAL A 570 -11.64 14.76 -6.13
N ARG A 571 -11.68 15.84 -5.34
CA ARG A 571 -10.47 16.68 -5.13
C ARG A 571 -9.33 15.89 -4.49
N ASP A 572 -9.63 15.07 -3.50
CA ASP A 572 -8.67 14.21 -2.80
C ASP A 572 -8.09 13.13 -3.73
N LEU A 573 -8.89 12.61 -4.68
CA LEU A 573 -8.40 11.70 -5.73
C LEU A 573 -7.37 12.37 -6.62
N PHE A 574 -7.68 13.55 -7.16
CA PHE A 574 -6.76 14.28 -8.04
C PHE A 574 -5.52 14.79 -7.28
N ALA A 575 -5.67 15.24 -6.03
CA ALA A 575 -4.54 15.63 -5.18
C ALA A 575 -3.58 14.45 -4.94
N ARG A 576 -4.10 13.26 -4.65
CA ARG A 576 -3.29 12.03 -4.50
C ARG A 576 -2.58 11.65 -5.80
N ALA A 577 -3.28 11.73 -6.94
CA ALA A 577 -2.69 11.44 -8.24
C ALA A 577 -1.54 12.40 -8.58
N ARG A 578 -1.69 13.69 -8.31
CA ARG A 578 -0.60 14.68 -8.48
C ARG A 578 0.60 14.36 -7.58
N GLY A 579 0.35 14.03 -6.31
CA GLY A 579 1.41 13.70 -5.34
C GLY A 579 2.13 12.37 -5.60
N SER A 580 1.70 11.58 -6.59
CA SER A 580 2.23 10.25 -6.93
C SER A 580 2.70 10.13 -8.38
N ALA A 581 2.85 11.27 -9.08
CA ALA A 581 3.22 11.33 -10.48
C ALA A 581 4.55 10.59 -10.76
N PRO A 582 4.71 9.87 -11.90
CA PRO A 582 3.75 9.74 -13.00
C PRO A 582 2.54 8.86 -12.64
N SER A 583 1.32 9.36 -12.92
CA SER A 583 0.07 8.76 -12.43
C SER A 583 -0.99 8.62 -13.52
N LEU A 584 -1.82 7.59 -13.38
CA LEU A 584 -3.06 7.39 -14.13
C LEU A 584 -4.24 7.43 -13.18
N ILE A 585 -5.19 8.33 -13.41
CA ILE A 585 -6.49 8.30 -12.75
C ILE A 585 -7.42 7.47 -13.61
N PHE A 586 -7.90 6.34 -13.10
CA PHE A 586 -8.86 5.50 -13.80
C PHE A 586 -10.26 5.67 -13.21
N LEU A 587 -11.17 6.24 -14.01
CA LEU A 587 -12.58 6.45 -13.68
C LEU A 587 -13.43 5.40 -14.40
N ASP A 588 -13.70 4.28 -13.73
CA ASP A 588 -14.57 3.23 -14.28
C ASP A 588 -16.04 3.62 -14.11
N GLU A 589 -16.90 3.23 -15.05
CA GLU A 589 -18.32 3.62 -15.10
C GLU A 589 -18.52 5.15 -14.99
N VAL A 590 -17.78 5.91 -15.82
CA VAL A 590 -17.81 7.38 -15.77
C VAL A 590 -19.21 7.96 -16.07
N ASP A 591 -20.07 7.22 -16.74
CA ASP A 591 -21.48 7.56 -16.96
C ASP A 591 -22.30 7.61 -15.66
N ALA A 592 -21.92 6.82 -14.65
CA ALA A 592 -22.53 6.88 -13.32
C ALA A 592 -22.02 8.08 -12.50
N LEU A 593 -20.76 8.47 -12.70
CA LEU A 593 -20.13 9.60 -12.02
C LEU A 593 -20.57 10.95 -12.60
N ALA A 594 -20.72 11.00 -13.93
CA ALA A 594 -21.01 12.21 -14.66
C ALA A 594 -22.10 12.00 -15.74
N PRO A 595 -23.34 11.71 -15.31
CA PRO A 595 -24.47 11.59 -16.21
C PRO A 595 -24.81 12.94 -16.85
N ARG A 596 -25.53 12.92 -17.97
CA ARG A 596 -26.10 14.15 -18.56
C ARG A 596 -26.92 14.91 -17.53
N ARG A 597 -26.68 16.22 -17.46
CA ARG A 597 -27.40 17.15 -16.57
C ARG A 597 -28.91 17.01 -16.72
N GLY A 598 -29.60 16.89 -15.58
CA GLY A 598 -31.06 16.71 -15.54
C GLY A 598 -31.56 15.26 -15.63
N GLN A 599 -30.68 14.26 -15.76
CA GLN A 599 -31.07 12.84 -15.65
C GLN A 599 -30.95 12.27 -14.22
N SER A 600 -30.25 12.95 -13.33
CA SER A 600 -30.14 12.54 -11.92
C SER A 600 -31.36 13.03 -11.12
N SER A 601 -32.06 12.12 -10.45
CA SER A 601 -33.18 12.44 -9.54
C SER A 601 -32.74 12.97 -8.17
N ASP A 602 -31.44 13.03 -7.92
CA ASP A 602 -30.87 13.48 -6.64
C ASP A 602 -30.79 15.00 -6.55
N SER A 603 -30.79 15.51 -5.32
CA SER A 603 -30.88 16.90 -4.85
C SER A 603 -29.73 17.84 -5.29
N GLY A 604 -29.25 17.73 -6.54
CA GLY A 604 -28.15 18.52 -7.11
C GLY A 604 -26.75 18.03 -6.70
N VAL A 605 -26.64 16.87 -6.04
CA VAL A 605 -25.35 16.29 -5.63
C VAL A 605 -24.53 15.85 -6.84
N GLY A 606 -25.14 15.15 -7.80
CA GLY A 606 -24.48 14.72 -9.03
C GLY A 606 -23.89 15.89 -9.83
N ASP A 607 -24.65 16.98 -9.99
CA ASP A 607 -24.18 18.17 -10.70
C ASP A 607 -22.95 18.82 -10.03
N LYS A 608 -22.87 18.81 -8.69
CA LYS A 608 -21.70 19.31 -7.94
C LYS A 608 -20.47 18.44 -8.15
N VAL A 609 -20.64 17.11 -8.18
CA VAL A 609 -19.54 16.17 -8.45
C VAL A 609 -19.02 16.34 -9.88
N VAL A 610 -19.92 16.51 -10.86
CA VAL A 610 -19.54 16.82 -12.24
C VAL A 610 -18.78 18.16 -12.31
N ALA A 611 -19.26 19.20 -11.63
CA ALA A 611 -18.58 20.49 -11.60
C ALA A 611 -17.17 20.40 -10.99
N ALA A 612 -17.02 19.63 -9.90
CA ALA A 612 -15.72 19.37 -9.28
C ALA A 612 -14.78 18.62 -10.23
N LEU A 613 -15.25 17.56 -10.89
CA LEU A 613 -14.47 16.81 -11.87
C LEU A 613 -14.01 17.68 -13.04
N LEU A 614 -14.90 18.52 -13.58
CA LEU A 614 -14.54 19.48 -14.63
C LEU A 614 -13.49 20.49 -14.15
N THR A 615 -13.60 20.97 -12.92
CA THR A 615 -12.63 21.90 -12.32
C THR A 615 -11.26 21.26 -12.16
N GLU A 616 -11.20 20.00 -11.74
CA GLU A 616 -9.93 19.27 -11.59
C GLU A 616 -9.28 18.94 -12.96
N LEU A 617 -10.08 18.64 -13.98
CA LEU A 617 -9.61 18.42 -15.36
C LEU A 617 -9.10 19.71 -16.02
N ASP A 618 -9.78 20.83 -15.78
CA ASP A 618 -9.44 22.15 -16.34
C ASP A 618 -8.29 22.86 -15.58
N GLY A 619 -7.87 22.31 -14.42
CA GLY A 619 -7.09 22.98 -13.36
C GLY A 619 -5.97 23.95 -13.79
N ALA A 620 -5.72 24.94 -12.92
CA ALA A 620 -4.79 26.06 -13.15
C ALA A 620 -3.31 25.63 -13.28
N GLU A 621 -2.91 24.54 -12.62
CA GLU A 621 -1.62 23.89 -12.85
C GLU A 621 -1.83 22.78 -13.89
N PRO A 622 -1.08 22.76 -15.01
CA PRO A 622 -1.16 21.68 -15.96
C PRO A 622 -0.83 20.36 -15.25
N LEU A 623 -1.66 19.34 -15.47
CA LEU A 623 -1.47 17.94 -15.02
C LEU A 623 -0.23 17.33 -15.70
N ARG A 624 0.96 17.89 -15.41
CA ARG A 624 2.22 17.35 -15.87
C ARG A 624 2.36 15.97 -15.21
N ASP A 625 2.52 14.95 -16.04
CA ASP A 625 2.71 13.58 -15.61
C ASP A 625 1.49 12.92 -14.92
N VAL A 626 0.28 13.46 -15.13
CA VAL A 626 -0.98 12.81 -14.72
C VAL A 626 -1.93 12.69 -15.90
N VAL A 627 -2.32 11.47 -16.24
CA VAL A 627 -3.29 11.17 -17.31
C VAL A 627 -4.61 10.72 -16.70
N VAL A 628 -5.74 11.23 -17.20
CA VAL A 628 -7.07 10.76 -16.79
C VAL A 628 -7.65 9.82 -17.83
N LEU A 629 -8.06 8.63 -17.41
CA LEU A 629 -8.70 7.64 -18.27
C LEU A 629 -10.07 7.28 -17.71
N GLY A 630 -11.13 7.59 -18.46
CA GLY A 630 -12.49 7.14 -18.17
C GLY A 630 -12.85 5.88 -18.93
N ALA A 631 -13.67 5.00 -18.35
CA ALA A 631 -14.30 3.89 -19.06
C ALA A 631 -15.83 3.92 -18.90
N THR A 632 -16.55 3.59 -19.98
CA THR A 632 -18.02 3.47 -19.96
C THR A 632 -18.54 2.44 -20.96
N ASN A 633 -19.68 1.84 -20.65
CA ASN A 633 -20.44 1.03 -21.61
C ASN A 633 -21.48 1.86 -22.39
N ARG A 634 -21.75 3.09 -21.94
CA ARG A 634 -22.84 3.96 -22.42
C ARG A 634 -22.32 5.38 -22.65
N PRO A 635 -21.48 5.60 -23.70
CA PRO A 635 -20.87 6.90 -23.97
C PRO A 635 -21.89 8.00 -24.30
N ASP A 636 -23.12 7.61 -24.68
CA ASP A 636 -24.23 8.51 -24.89
C ASP A 636 -24.74 9.14 -23.58
N LEU A 637 -24.59 8.49 -22.42
CA LEU A 637 -25.07 8.99 -21.13
C LEU A 637 -24.11 9.94 -20.42
N VAL A 638 -22.86 10.02 -20.86
CA VAL A 638 -21.83 10.90 -20.28
C VAL A 638 -22.13 12.38 -20.59
N ASP A 639 -21.90 13.29 -19.63
CA ASP A 639 -22.01 14.74 -19.85
C ASP A 639 -21.09 15.17 -21.02
N PRO A 640 -21.62 15.75 -22.11
CA PRO A 640 -20.83 16.22 -23.25
C PRO A 640 -19.75 17.24 -22.87
N ALA A 641 -19.87 17.92 -21.72
CA ALA A 641 -18.84 18.81 -21.19
C ALA A 641 -17.52 18.06 -20.93
N LEU A 642 -17.56 16.79 -20.50
CA LEU A 642 -16.35 16.00 -20.28
C LEU A 642 -15.61 15.65 -21.58
N LEU A 643 -16.31 15.62 -22.71
CA LEU A 643 -15.79 15.20 -24.02
C LEU A 643 -15.21 16.36 -24.84
N ARG A 644 -15.02 17.53 -24.22
CA ARG A 644 -14.47 18.71 -24.87
C ARG A 644 -12.93 18.66 -24.88
N PRO A 645 -12.28 19.35 -25.84
CA PRO A 645 -10.81 19.48 -25.86
C PRO A 645 -10.24 19.92 -24.51
N GLY A 646 -9.11 19.34 -24.11
CA GLY A 646 -8.47 19.56 -22.80
C GLY A 646 -9.03 18.74 -21.64
N ARG A 647 -10.04 17.89 -21.86
CA ARG A 647 -10.65 16.98 -20.86
C ARG A 647 -10.51 15.53 -21.31
N LEU A 648 -11.61 14.76 -21.44
CA LEU A 648 -11.61 13.42 -22.04
C LEU A 648 -11.72 13.53 -23.57
N GLU A 649 -10.71 14.15 -24.18
CA GLU A 649 -10.74 14.55 -25.58
C GLU A 649 -10.45 13.39 -26.54
N ARG A 650 -9.70 12.38 -26.10
CA ARG A 650 -9.39 11.21 -26.93
C ARG A 650 -10.38 10.09 -26.65
N LEU A 651 -11.22 9.77 -27.63
CA LEU A 651 -12.16 8.66 -27.55
C LEU A 651 -11.56 7.41 -28.21
N ILE A 652 -11.52 6.29 -27.49
CA ILE A 652 -11.02 5.01 -27.98
C ILE A 652 -12.14 3.98 -27.87
N PHE A 653 -12.56 3.46 -29.01
CA PHE A 653 -13.56 2.39 -29.10
C PHE A 653 -12.89 1.03 -28.88
N VAL A 654 -13.48 0.20 -28.01
CA VAL A 654 -13.08 -1.19 -27.79
C VAL A 654 -14.11 -2.10 -28.47
N PRO A 655 -13.77 -2.70 -29.63
CA PRO A 655 -14.68 -3.55 -30.37
C PRO A 655 -14.94 -4.88 -29.63
N PRO A 656 -16.05 -5.58 -29.93
CA PRO A 656 -16.22 -6.97 -29.52
C PRO A 656 -15.15 -7.86 -30.20
N PRO A 657 -14.69 -8.93 -29.53
CA PRO A 657 -13.63 -9.78 -30.07
C PRO A 657 -14.14 -10.62 -31.25
N ASP A 658 -13.38 -10.65 -32.34
CA ASP A 658 -13.59 -11.57 -33.47
C ASP A 658 -13.14 -13.01 -33.15
N ALA A 659 -13.15 -13.92 -34.14
CA ALA A 659 -12.78 -15.31 -33.92
C ALA A 659 -11.29 -15.48 -33.57
N GLU A 660 -10.39 -14.72 -34.20
CA GLU A 660 -8.96 -14.77 -33.92
C GLU A 660 -8.66 -14.19 -32.53
N ALA A 661 -9.30 -13.08 -32.21
CA ALA A 661 -9.30 -12.45 -30.91
C ALA A 661 -9.74 -13.40 -29.79
N ARG A 662 -10.87 -14.08 -29.99
CA ARG A 662 -11.39 -15.08 -29.03
C ARG A 662 -10.40 -16.23 -28.84
N ALA A 663 -9.71 -16.67 -29.89
CA ALA A 663 -8.70 -17.73 -29.77
C ALA A 663 -7.52 -17.28 -28.88
N GLU A 664 -7.00 -16.06 -29.06
CA GLU A 664 -5.92 -15.53 -28.21
C GLU A 664 -6.38 -15.23 -26.78
N ILE A 665 -7.62 -14.76 -26.59
CA ILE A 665 -8.22 -14.60 -25.25
C ILE A 665 -8.31 -15.96 -24.55
N LEU A 666 -8.85 -16.99 -25.23
CA LEU A 666 -8.96 -18.34 -24.69
C LEU A 666 -7.59 -18.91 -24.33
N LYS A 667 -6.60 -18.78 -25.22
CA LYS A 667 -5.21 -19.24 -25.01
C LYS A 667 -4.53 -18.54 -23.84
N THR A 668 -4.79 -17.25 -23.67
CA THR A 668 -4.24 -16.50 -22.55
C THR A 668 -4.90 -16.90 -21.24
N SER A 669 -6.23 -17.01 -21.24
CA SER A 669 -7.01 -17.46 -20.09
C SER A 669 -6.76 -18.94 -19.74
N SER A 670 -6.28 -19.76 -20.67
CA SER A 670 -5.90 -21.15 -20.43
C SER A 670 -4.46 -21.34 -19.96
N ARG A 671 -3.62 -20.29 -19.88
CA ARG A 671 -2.21 -20.45 -19.43
C ARG A 671 -2.09 -21.08 -18.04
N SER A 672 -3.08 -20.86 -17.18
CA SER A 672 -3.16 -21.43 -15.83
C SER A 672 -4.12 -22.61 -15.73
N ILE A 673 -4.61 -23.14 -16.86
CA ILE A 673 -5.59 -24.24 -16.92
C ILE A 673 -5.02 -25.33 -17.85
N PRO A 674 -4.62 -26.49 -17.34
CA PRO A 674 -4.20 -27.60 -18.18
C PRO A 674 -5.38 -28.10 -19.02
N LEU A 675 -5.19 -28.10 -20.33
CA LEU A 675 -6.17 -28.59 -21.29
C LEU A 675 -5.73 -29.97 -21.79
N ALA A 676 -6.68 -30.87 -21.98
CA ALA A 676 -6.43 -32.14 -22.63
C ALA A 676 -6.25 -31.95 -24.15
N ASP A 677 -5.61 -32.92 -24.81
CA ASP A 677 -5.31 -32.88 -26.25
C ASP A 677 -6.55 -32.77 -27.14
N ASP A 678 -7.73 -33.10 -26.61
CA ASP A 678 -9.03 -33.01 -27.30
C ASP A 678 -9.62 -31.59 -27.31
N VAL A 679 -9.03 -30.63 -26.57
CA VAL A 679 -9.48 -29.23 -26.53
C VAL A 679 -8.72 -28.39 -27.55
N ASN A 680 -9.36 -28.09 -28.68
CA ASN A 680 -8.81 -27.21 -29.71
C ASN A 680 -9.35 -25.77 -29.56
N LEU A 681 -8.53 -24.86 -29.02
CA LEU A 681 -8.92 -23.47 -28.77
C LEU A 681 -9.27 -22.67 -30.04
N PRO A 682 -8.50 -22.72 -31.15
CA PRO A 682 -8.92 -22.10 -32.41
C PRO A 682 -10.29 -22.57 -32.91
N ALA A 683 -10.54 -23.88 -32.93
CA ALA A 683 -11.82 -24.42 -33.38
C ALA A 683 -12.98 -24.05 -32.45
N LEU A 684 -12.71 -23.96 -31.14
CA LEU A 684 -13.68 -23.47 -30.16
C LEU A 684 -14.02 -21.99 -30.41
N ALA A 685 -13.03 -21.14 -30.68
CA ALA A 685 -13.21 -19.70 -30.88
C ALA A 685 -14.14 -19.35 -32.06
N GLU A 686 -14.10 -20.15 -33.13
CA GLU A 686 -15.02 -20.03 -34.28
C GLU A 686 -16.49 -20.26 -33.89
N GLN A 687 -16.75 -21.08 -32.86
CA GLN A 687 -18.10 -21.42 -32.40
C GLN A 687 -18.65 -20.49 -31.31
N LEU A 688 -17.85 -19.53 -30.84
CA LEU A 688 -18.19 -18.61 -29.76
C LEU A 688 -18.61 -17.23 -30.27
N ASP A 689 -19.33 -17.18 -31.40
CA ASP A 689 -19.88 -15.91 -31.87
C ASP A 689 -20.85 -15.30 -30.84
N GLY A 690 -20.76 -13.99 -30.64
CA GLY A 690 -21.49 -13.27 -29.60
C GLY A 690 -20.95 -13.41 -28.17
N TYR A 691 -19.85 -14.15 -27.95
CA TYR A 691 -19.17 -14.18 -26.65
C TYR A 691 -18.23 -12.99 -26.49
N SER A 692 -18.32 -12.29 -25.37
CA SER A 692 -17.36 -11.27 -24.95
C SER A 692 -16.08 -11.89 -24.38
N ALA A 693 -15.04 -11.09 -24.17
CA ALA A 693 -13.80 -11.55 -23.51
C ALA A 693 -14.06 -12.11 -22.09
N ALA A 694 -15.00 -11.50 -21.37
CA ALA A 694 -15.45 -11.97 -20.07
C ALA A 694 -16.17 -13.33 -20.17
N ASP A 695 -17.00 -13.54 -21.20
CA ASP A 695 -17.70 -14.81 -21.42
C ASP A 695 -16.72 -15.93 -21.78
N CYS A 696 -15.72 -15.67 -22.63
CA CYS A 696 -14.66 -16.64 -22.94
C CYS A 696 -13.89 -17.08 -21.69
N SER A 697 -13.57 -16.13 -20.81
CA SER A 697 -12.88 -16.41 -19.54
C SER A 697 -13.79 -17.18 -18.56
N ALA A 698 -15.06 -16.80 -18.49
CA ALA A 698 -16.06 -17.50 -17.68
C ALA A 698 -16.30 -18.93 -18.17
N LEU A 699 -16.28 -19.16 -19.48
CA LEU A 699 -16.41 -20.48 -20.10
C LEU A 699 -15.30 -21.42 -19.63
N LEU A 700 -14.04 -20.98 -19.73
CA LEU A 700 -12.90 -21.78 -19.27
C LEU A 700 -12.91 -22.01 -17.75
N ARG A 701 -13.30 -21.00 -16.97
CA ARG A 701 -13.46 -21.13 -15.51
C ARG A 701 -14.53 -22.15 -15.14
N GLU A 702 -15.69 -22.11 -15.80
CA GLU A 702 -16.75 -23.09 -15.56
C GLU A 702 -16.35 -24.48 -16.06
N ALA A 703 -15.57 -24.59 -17.15
CA ALA A 703 -15.01 -25.85 -17.61
C ALA A 703 -14.04 -26.46 -16.59
N ALA A 704 -13.17 -25.64 -15.99
CA ALA A 704 -12.28 -26.07 -14.89
C ALA A 704 -13.08 -26.52 -13.66
N LEU A 705 -14.10 -25.75 -13.24
CA LEU A 705 -14.98 -26.15 -12.14
C LEU A 705 -15.75 -27.45 -12.46
N THR A 706 -16.15 -27.64 -13.71
CA THR A 706 -16.83 -28.85 -14.17
C THR A 706 -15.89 -30.06 -14.10
N ALA A 707 -14.64 -29.91 -14.54
CA ALA A 707 -13.61 -30.93 -14.41
C ALA A 707 -13.35 -31.30 -12.93
N MET A 708 -13.20 -30.29 -12.05
CA MET A 708 -12.99 -30.51 -10.61
C MET A 708 -14.19 -31.18 -9.92
N ARG A 709 -15.43 -30.85 -10.34
CA ARG A 709 -16.65 -31.50 -9.82
C ARG A 709 -16.77 -32.94 -10.30
N ARG A 710 -16.24 -33.24 -11.49
CA ARG A 710 -16.18 -34.60 -12.05
C ARG A 710 -15.16 -35.44 -11.30
N ASP A 711 -13.98 -34.91 -11.06
CA ASP A 711 -12.90 -35.55 -10.31
C ASP A 711 -11.95 -34.49 -9.70
N LEU A 712 -11.72 -34.55 -8.39
CA LEU A 712 -10.83 -33.62 -7.67
C LEU A 712 -9.36 -33.82 -8.02
N ASP A 713 -9.00 -35.01 -8.51
CA ASP A 713 -7.66 -35.34 -8.99
C ASP A 713 -7.51 -35.13 -10.50
N ALA A 714 -8.53 -34.55 -11.17
CA ALA A 714 -8.47 -34.26 -12.60
C ALA A 714 -7.30 -33.31 -12.91
N ALA A 715 -6.33 -33.81 -13.67
CA ALA A 715 -5.16 -33.03 -14.06
C ALA A 715 -5.41 -32.10 -15.25
N THR A 716 -6.50 -32.29 -16.00
CA THR A 716 -6.78 -31.57 -17.26
C THR A 716 -8.28 -31.38 -17.51
N VAL A 717 -8.64 -30.25 -18.13
CA VAL A 717 -9.98 -29.97 -18.65
C VAL A 717 -10.16 -30.64 -20.01
N THR A 718 -11.25 -31.40 -20.18
CA THR A 718 -11.57 -32.12 -21.42
C THR A 718 -12.56 -31.36 -22.30
N ALA A 719 -12.69 -31.75 -23.58
CA ALA A 719 -13.68 -31.16 -24.48
C ALA A 719 -15.13 -31.32 -23.97
N ALA A 720 -15.43 -32.43 -23.27
CA ALA A 720 -16.74 -32.66 -22.66
C ALA A 720 -17.04 -31.67 -21.52
N ASP A 721 -16.01 -31.31 -20.73
CA ASP A 721 -16.14 -30.33 -19.65
C ASP A 721 -16.42 -28.93 -20.23
N VAL A 722 -15.78 -28.57 -21.34
CA VAL A 722 -16.00 -27.31 -22.08
C VAL A 722 -17.42 -27.25 -22.67
N GLU A 723 -17.89 -28.33 -23.29
CA GLU A 723 -19.24 -28.36 -23.86
C GLU A 723 -20.33 -28.28 -22.77
N ALA A 724 -20.12 -28.94 -21.62
CA ALA A 724 -20.99 -28.78 -20.46
C ALA A 724 -21.00 -27.33 -19.95
N ALA A 725 -19.83 -26.70 -19.84
CA ALA A 725 -19.69 -25.30 -19.42
C ALA A 725 -20.41 -24.33 -20.37
N ARG A 726 -20.41 -24.61 -21.68
CA ARG A 726 -21.08 -23.80 -22.71
C ARG A 726 -22.61 -23.77 -22.55
N GLN A 727 -23.20 -24.81 -21.94
CA GLN A 727 -24.63 -24.80 -21.64
C GLN A 727 -24.98 -23.82 -20.51
N ALA A 728 -24.04 -23.60 -19.59
CA ALA A 728 -24.18 -22.69 -18.45
C ALA A 728 -23.77 -21.25 -18.79
N VAL A 729 -22.71 -21.06 -19.59
CA VAL A 729 -22.20 -19.74 -19.99
C VAL A 729 -22.71 -19.41 -21.40
N ARG A 730 -23.69 -18.51 -21.49
CA ARG A 730 -24.34 -18.06 -22.74
C ARG A 730 -23.67 -16.79 -23.29
N PRO A 731 -23.74 -16.53 -24.61
CA PRO A 731 -23.24 -15.29 -25.20
C PRO A 731 -23.96 -14.08 -24.61
N SER A 732 -23.22 -13.04 -24.23
CA SER A 732 -23.77 -11.84 -23.59
C SER A 732 -23.87 -10.61 -24.51
N LEU A 733 -23.25 -10.63 -25.69
CA LEU A 733 -23.24 -9.48 -26.59
C LEU A 733 -24.56 -9.35 -27.34
N ASP A 734 -25.21 -8.18 -27.22
CA ASP A 734 -26.39 -7.81 -28.01
C ASP A 734 -25.95 -7.16 -29.35
N PRO A 735 -26.28 -7.76 -30.52
CA PRO A 735 -25.92 -7.21 -31.81
C PRO A 735 -26.44 -5.78 -32.06
N ALA A 736 -27.61 -5.43 -31.53
CA ALA A 736 -28.16 -4.08 -31.70
C ALA A 736 -27.33 -3.05 -30.93
N GLN A 737 -26.98 -3.36 -29.68
CA GLN A 737 -26.13 -2.50 -28.86
C GLN A 737 -24.73 -2.32 -29.47
N VAL A 738 -24.15 -3.39 -30.01
CA VAL A 738 -22.85 -3.34 -30.70
C VAL A 738 -22.92 -2.40 -31.91
N ALA A 739 -23.96 -2.52 -32.74
CA ALA A 739 -24.15 -1.66 -33.91
C ALA A 739 -24.31 -0.18 -33.53
N ASP A 740 -25.04 0.12 -32.45
CA ASP A 740 -25.21 1.49 -31.95
C ASP A 740 -23.89 2.12 -31.48
N LEU A 741 -23.05 1.33 -30.81
CA LEU A 741 -21.72 1.78 -30.36
C LEU A 741 -20.77 1.99 -31.54
N GLN A 742 -20.83 1.13 -32.56
CA GLN A 742 -20.07 1.30 -33.80
C GLN A 742 -20.49 2.60 -34.52
N ALA A 743 -21.80 2.82 -34.68
CA ALA A 743 -22.33 4.05 -35.27
C ALA A 743 -21.98 5.30 -34.44
N TYR A 744 -21.86 5.18 -33.12
CA TYR A 744 -21.33 6.25 -32.27
C TYR A 744 -19.86 6.55 -32.59
N ALA A 745 -19.02 5.53 -32.79
CA ALA A 745 -17.62 5.68 -33.16
C ALA A 745 -17.46 6.36 -34.52
N ASP A 746 -18.21 5.91 -35.52
CA ASP A 746 -18.13 6.46 -36.89
C ASP A 746 -18.49 7.94 -36.93
N ARG A 747 -19.53 8.36 -36.20
CA ARG A 747 -19.96 9.77 -36.09
C ARG A 747 -18.91 10.68 -35.43
N ARG A 748 -17.96 10.11 -34.70
CA ARG A 748 -16.90 10.86 -33.99
C ARG A 748 -15.56 10.82 -34.72
N ALA A 749 -15.41 9.93 -35.71
CA ALA A 749 -14.23 9.83 -36.56
C ALA A 749 -14.26 10.81 -37.75
N THR A 750 -15.47 11.18 -38.21
CA THR A 750 -15.73 12.31 -39.13
C THR A 750 -15.83 13.63 -38.38
#